data_AF-A0A970YAK9-F1
#
_entry.id   AF-A0A970YAK9-F1
#
_cell.length_a   1.000
_cell.length_b   1.000
_cell.length_c   1.000
_cell.angle_alpha   90.00
_cell.angle_beta   90.00
_cell.angle_gamma   90.00
#
_symmetry.space_group_name_H-M   'P 1'
#
loop_
_entity.id
_entity.type
_entity.pdbx_description
1 polymer ?
#
loop_
_entity_poly.entity_id
_entity_poly.type
_entity_poly.pdbx_seq_one_letter_code
_entity_poly.pdbx_strand_id
1 'polypeptide(L)'
;MQPDSSVARVARALLALLLVVLLIPLAPTPIAGAQGASATLELVDRDEAGMNLRFVLPALDVRPTSDGDYSIVSIPGLLPAGDLGGPELPVITARVVVPPNVPVSLTVTAATARTVTLDAPPLPAAGLSAEFSPDGNLARTRYAVEPGDIYLAVGVHPPELCVISADDVVRRWRLLQITCTPARYQPGDRSLLVADEAHLRLSFADTAGDAPGLAAQSADPLAATLAAALLNPGDMARYPVIDAPVAAAALPEPAGSFRLQVDEEGLYAITHDELVAAGAAVTGIDSRTIRLTGGGEEVAILVEDSDDEFGSGDRFLFYGRPSDSIYGAANAYLLSWGGADGRRLETRPAAAAAATPGQLLAVATLRNYDPRWPDPWRADWTDLYLYDSAYSAAAEDGHYYAGQLVPGSDGAPADPEWFAATLPGLTGRTGTLTVTLRSPEAASSNKVDFAFGSITQAAAHTTFVPFVSRGGTTGVASVKANAAGLEPTYTALGQESWTGSDAVTYQFPVAVTDGLHVLKLTLPERPLSRVMVVAPTITYPVSRALGGSLVADGQAGAHTYRVSGVADGPFAVWDVTDPSRPVALSGIAPAAGGRLSFSDDPPAAARYALASSSGVRRVSAITKLSPVALQPAAQYLIITHPDFLSAAQNLAAHRSASGLSTRVVTTQSIYDRLSAGLMDAEAIRTFVREAYASWRDPDGGPTLTYLLLLGDGSYDFKDRLNHGAANYVPPYLGEDFDPYWEGQSASDHMYANERLTVPSVQVGRVPVRTAAEASAVVGKIIAYETEGAGSALQNALFAADDPDMRDYGNGEELSYSFSEMAEEAIRQATSTGAVAPGGVRRVYHSDDEQASEAAGYYWVGSDDALVEATNALMNYWRQGALLTYYTGHSHFWGWAFPSLLHADSASGLDRSPLTMLLSMTCFTGVFYHPNAPSLDEALLLRPNGGTIASLSPMGMGSSGGHRQMQGPAISSLLSGATAGEALLAAKLELTAHYSDLIDTHAVLGDPAVSLVPGTPPASTNDTLLPMVANGGS
;
A
#
# COMPACT_ATOMS: atom_id res chain seq x y z
N MET A 1 -25.51 48.12 -85.29
CA MET A 1 -25.80 47.84 -83.87
C MET A 1 -24.57 47.18 -83.26
N GLN A 2 -23.84 47.97 -82.47
CA GLN A 2 -22.79 47.51 -81.58
C GLN A 2 -23.42 46.74 -80.41
N PRO A 3 -22.80 45.67 -79.90
CA PRO A 3 -22.91 45.30 -78.51
C PRO A 3 -21.83 46.04 -77.71
N ASP A 4 -22.24 46.48 -76.55
CA ASP A 4 -21.64 47.47 -75.67
C ASP A 4 -20.22 47.10 -75.19
N SER A 5 -19.24 47.97 -75.45
CA SER A 5 -17.81 47.77 -75.16
C SER A 5 -17.40 48.07 -73.70
N SER A 6 -18.39 48.15 -72.81
CA SER A 6 -18.24 48.50 -71.39
C SER A 6 -18.02 47.26 -70.50
N VAL A 7 -18.58 46.09 -70.85
CA VAL A 7 -18.47 44.88 -70.01
C VAL A 7 -17.10 44.18 -70.15
N ALA A 8 -16.50 44.21 -71.34
CA ALA A 8 -15.18 43.60 -71.58
C ALA A 8 -14.01 44.40 -70.96
N ARG A 9 -14.20 45.70 -70.70
CA ARG A 9 -13.17 46.54 -70.03
C ARG A 9 -13.18 46.36 -68.52
N VAL A 10 -14.33 46.13 -67.90
CA VAL A 10 -14.44 45.86 -66.46
C VAL A 10 -13.90 44.47 -66.12
N ALA A 11 -14.17 43.46 -66.96
CA ALA A 11 -13.61 42.12 -66.77
C ALA A 11 -12.08 42.05 -66.96
N ARG A 12 -11.51 42.85 -67.89
CA ARG A 12 -10.04 42.93 -68.06
C ARG A 12 -9.35 43.78 -67.00
N ALA A 13 -10.01 44.79 -66.44
CA ALA A 13 -9.47 45.58 -65.33
C ALA A 13 -9.46 44.78 -64.00
N LEU A 14 -10.47 43.95 -63.75
CA LEU A 14 -10.51 43.07 -62.58
C LEU A 14 -9.50 41.91 -62.67
N LEU A 15 -9.26 41.36 -63.87
CA LEU A 15 -8.24 40.32 -64.06
C LEU A 15 -6.81 40.88 -64.01
N ALA A 16 -6.59 42.13 -64.43
CA ALA A 16 -5.30 42.81 -64.29
C ALA A 16 -5.02 43.25 -62.85
N LEU A 17 -6.04 43.59 -62.04
CA LEU A 17 -5.87 43.87 -60.62
C LEU A 17 -5.60 42.59 -59.80
N LEU A 18 -6.14 41.44 -60.23
CA LEU A 18 -5.82 40.14 -59.61
C LEU A 18 -4.42 39.61 -59.98
N LEU A 19 -3.86 40.01 -61.13
CA LEU A 19 -2.53 39.57 -61.57
C LEU A 19 -1.36 40.48 -61.14
N VAL A 20 -1.63 41.69 -60.63
CA VAL A 20 -0.59 42.59 -60.09
C VAL A 20 -0.37 42.42 -58.58
N VAL A 21 -1.19 41.62 -57.89
CA VAL A 21 -0.99 41.25 -56.47
C VAL A 21 -0.16 39.96 -56.29
N LEU A 22 0.21 39.27 -57.39
CA LEU A 22 0.84 37.94 -57.32
C LEU A 22 2.34 37.88 -57.66
N LEU A 23 3.06 39.01 -57.69
CA LEU A 23 4.50 39.07 -57.96
C LEU A 23 5.25 40.12 -57.11
N ILE A 24 5.02 40.13 -55.81
CA ILE A 24 6.01 40.64 -54.85
C ILE A 24 6.72 39.40 -54.29
N PRO A 25 8.06 39.28 -54.39
CA PRO A 25 8.78 38.26 -53.64
C PRO A 25 8.67 38.64 -52.17
N LEU A 26 7.68 38.08 -51.48
CA LEU A 26 7.73 37.97 -50.03
C LEU A 26 8.89 37.03 -49.75
N ALA A 27 10.06 37.61 -49.51
CA ALA A 27 11.04 36.96 -48.66
C ALA A 27 10.27 36.47 -47.42
N PRO A 28 10.49 35.23 -46.94
CA PRO A 28 9.91 34.81 -45.68
C PRO A 28 10.45 35.78 -44.62
N THR A 29 9.65 36.78 -44.27
CA THR A 29 9.78 37.41 -42.98
C THR A 29 9.60 36.27 -42.01
N PRO A 30 10.58 35.92 -41.17
CA PRO A 30 10.33 34.99 -40.09
C PRO A 30 9.19 35.64 -39.31
N ILE A 31 7.99 35.06 -39.43
CA ILE A 31 7.03 35.18 -38.35
C ILE A 31 7.77 34.47 -37.23
N ALA A 32 8.39 35.26 -36.36
CA ALA A 32 8.78 34.81 -35.04
C ALA A 32 7.46 34.44 -34.36
N GLY A 33 6.94 33.26 -34.69
CA GLY A 33 6.13 32.53 -33.76
C GLY A 33 7.00 32.43 -32.53
N ALA A 34 6.56 33.04 -31.44
CA ALA A 34 7.03 32.65 -30.14
C ALA A 34 6.76 31.15 -30.04
N GLN A 35 7.74 30.32 -30.41
CA GLN A 35 8.01 29.14 -29.62
C GLN A 35 8.12 29.70 -28.21
N GLY A 36 7.07 29.52 -27.41
CA GLY A 36 7.02 30.04 -26.06
C GLY A 36 8.30 29.60 -25.37
N ALA A 37 9.11 30.55 -24.90
CA ALA A 37 10.28 30.22 -24.12
C ALA A 37 9.79 29.37 -22.94
N SER A 38 10.28 28.14 -22.83
CA SER A 38 10.02 27.33 -21.64
C SER A 38 10.96 27.79 -20.54
N ALA A 39 10.51 27.70 -19.30
CA ALA A 39 11.43 27.83 -18.19
C ALA A 39 12.53 26.77 -18.26
N THR A 40 13.73 27.12 -17.80
CA THR A 40 14.89 26.24 -17.77
C THR A 40 15.61 26.39 -16.44
N LEU A 41 16.09 25.28 -15.89
CA LEU A 41 17.07 25.22 -14.81
C LEU A 41 18.23 24.37 -15.34
N GLU A 42 19.40 24.98 -15.49
CA GLU A 42 20.54 24.41 -16.21
C GLU A 42 21.82 24.44 -15.36
N LEU A 43 22.72 23.49 -15.62
CA LEU A 43 24.09 23.52 -15.14
C LEU A 43 24.90 24.48 -16.02
N VAL A 44 25.46 25.54 -15.42
CA VAL A 44 26.31 26.51 -16.11
C VAL A 44 27.74 25.98 -16.23
N ASP A 45 28.33 25.64 -15.09
CA ASP A 45 29.66 25.06 -15.00
C ASP A 45 29.84 24.30 -13.68
N ARG A 46 31.00 23.66 -13.54
CA ARG A 46 31.41 22.96 -12.32
C ARG A 46 32.92 23.06 -12.10
N ASP A 47 33.31 22.97 -10.84
CA ASP A 47 34.69 22.94 -10.38
C ASP A 47 34.85 22.00 -9.17
N GLU A 48 36.05 21.91 -8.59
CA GLU A 48 36.35 21.03 -7.43
C GLU A 48 35.58 21.39 -6.15
N ALA A 49 35.06 22.62 -6.07
CA ALA A 49 34.32 23.14 -4.92
C ALA A 49 32.80 23.13 -5.13
N GLY A 50 32.29 22.62 -6.27
CA GLY A 50 30.85 22.50 -6.51
C GLY A 50 30.37 22.79 -7.94
N MET A 51 29.09 23.15 -8.05
CA MET A 51 28.39 23.40 -9.31
C MET A 51 27.72 24.78 -9.31
N ASN A 52 27.76 25.46 -10.43
CA ASN A 52 27.00 26.68 -10.67
C ASN A 52 25.78 26.36 -11.54
N LEU A 53 24.60 26.69 -11.04
CA LEU A 53 23.32 26.47 -11.74
C LEU A 53 22.68 27.82 -12.06
N ARG A 54 21.83 27.84 -13.09
CA ARG A 54 21.07 29.02 -13.48
C ARG A 54 19.66 28.63 -13.86
N PHE A 55 18.67 29.41 -13.45
CA PHE A 55 17.35 29.32 -14.05
C PHE A 55 16.95 30.62 -14.75
N VAL A 56 16.20 30.48 -15.83
CA VAL A 56 15.61 31.59 -16.60
C VAL A 56 14.15 31.26 -16.87
N LEU A 57 13.27 32.24 -16.64
CA LEU A 57 11.84 32.03 -16.76
C LEU A 57 11.23 32.85 -17.90
N PRO A 58 10.16 32.33 -18.53
CA PRO A 58 9.28 33.12 -19.37
C PRO A 58 8.44 34.08 -18.52
N ALA A 59 7.58 34.84 -19.19
CA ALA A 59 6.67 35.75 -18.52
C ALA A 59 5.75 35.00 -17.55
N LEU A 60 5.59 35.59 -16.37
CA LEU A 60 4.57 35.22 -15.39
C LEU A 60 3.17 35.50 -15.96
N ASP A 61 2.28 34.53 -15.84
CA ASP A 61 0.85 34.69 -16.09
C ASP A 61 0.09 34.66 -14.77
N VAL A 62 -0.72 35.70 -14.56
CA VAL A 62 -1.57 35.85 -13.37
C VAL A 62 -2.99 36.04 -13.86
N ARG A 63 -3.84 35.07 -13.55
CA ARG A 63 -5.26 35.11 -13.88
C ARG A 63 -6.08 35.11 -12.60
N PRO A 64 -7.16 35.90 -12.52
CA PRO A 64 -8.09 35.77 -11.40
C PRO A 64 -8.76 34.40 -11.46
N THR A 65 -9.12 33.91 -10.28
CA THR A 65 -10.15 32.88 -10.12
C THR A 65 -11.51 33.39 -10.62
N SER A 66 -12.47 32.49 -10.86
CA SER A 66 -13.80 32.85 -11.36
C SER A 66 -14.56 33.79 -10.42
N ASP A 67 -14.41 33.61 -9.10
CA ASP A 67 -14.97 34.46 -8.03
C ASP A 67 -14.16 35.75 -7.81
N GLY A 68 -12.90 35.77 -8.25
CA GLY A 68 -11.96 36.87 -8.06
C GLY A 68 -11.39 36.98 -6.65
N ASP A 69 -11.66 36.01 -5.77
CA ASP A 69 -11.17 36.00 -4.37
C ASP A 69 -9.69 35.62 -4.29
N TYR A 70 -9.18 34.91 -5.32
CA TYR A 70 -7.78 34.51 -5.44
C TYR A 70 -7.18 34.76 -6.83
N SER A 71 -5.85 34.74 -6.90
CA SER A 71 -5.09 34.76 -8.15
C SER A 71 -4.45 33.40 -8.41
N ILE A 72 -4.60 32.87 -9.63
CA ILE A 72 -3.86 31.70 -10.09
C ILE A 72 -2.55 32.21 -10.70
N VAL A 73 -1.45 31.79 -10.08
CA VAL A 73 -0.10 32.22 -10.43
C VAL A 73 0.56 31.10 -11.24
N SER A 74 0.85 31.34 -12.51
CA SER A 74 1.41 30.30 -13.38
C SER A 74 2.58 30.82 -14.21
N ILE A 75 3.54 29.94 -14.50
CA ILE A 75 4.65 30.21 -15.41
C ILE A 75 4.68 29.04 -16.40
N PRO A 76 4.68 29.30 -17.71
CA PRO A 76 4.74 28.23 -18.71
C PRO A 76 5.91 27.27 -18.47
N GLY A 77 5.58 25.99 -18.32
CA GLY A 77 6.54 24.92 -18.06
C GLY A 77 6.87 24.67 -16.58
N LEU A 78 6.26 25.40 -15.64
CA LEU A 78 6.38 25.15 -14.20
C LEU A 78 5.12 24.49 -13.65
N LEU A 79 5.31 23.72 -12.58
CA LEU A 79 4.25 23.02 -11.88
C LEU A 79 3.76 23.86 -10.69
N PRO A 80 2.45 23.93 -10.42
CA PRO A 80 1.96 24.50 -9.17
C PRO A 80 2.34 23.59 -7.98
N ALA A 81 2.76 24.19 -6.87
CA ALA A 81 2.99 23.49 -5.61
C ALA A 81 2.79 24.44 -4.41
N GLY A 82 2.38 23.90 -3.27
CA GLY A 82 2.26 24.63 -2.01
C GLY A 82 1.89 23.69 -0.87
N ASP A 83 2.25 24.06 0.36
CA ASP A 83 1.79 23.33 1.55
C ASP A 83 0.27 23.43 1.68
N LEU A 84 -0.37 22.44 2.31
CA LEU A 84 -1.82 22.41 2.54
C LEU A 84 -2.34 23.75 3.10
N GLY A 85 -3.25 24.41 2.39
CA GLY A 85 -3.80 25.71 2.78
C GLY A 85 -2.82 26.89 2.66
N GLY A 86 -1.58 26.68 2.24
CA GLY A 86 -0.63 27.72 1.86
C GLY A 86 -0.72 28.11 0.38
N PRO A 87 -0.04 29.16 -0.08
CA PRO A 87 -0.16 29.62 -1.46
C PRO A 87 0.38 28.60 -2.47
N GLU A 88 -0.45 28.25 -3.44
CA GLU A 88 -0.08 27.45 -4.61
C GLU A 88 0.72 28.32 -5.57
N LEU A 89 2.02 28.01 -5.70
CA LEU A 89 3.00 28.81 -6.43
C LEU A 89 3.75 27.94 -7.44
N PRO A 90 4.17 28.52 -8.59
CA PRO A 90 4.91 27.77 -9.60
C PRO A 90 6.30 27.39 -9.07
N VAL A 91 6.68 26.13 -9.21
CA VAL A 91 7.99 25.58 -8.86
C VAL A 91 8.70 24.98 -10.06
N ILE A 92 10.02 25.08 -10.06
CA ILE A 92 10.92 24.36 -10.98
C ILE A 92 11.83 23.44 -10.17
N THR A 93 11.92 22.19 -10.61
CA THR A 93 12.73 21.14 -9.99
C THR A 93 13.86 20.72 -10.93
N ALA A 94 14.98 20.30 -10.35
CA ALA A 94 15.99 19.54 -11.08
C ALA A 94 16.76 18.64 -10.13
N ARG A 95 17.31 17.54 -10.67
CA ARG A 95 18.19 16.65 -9.92
C ARG A 95 19.63 16.75 -10.38
N VAL A 96 20.54 16.58 -9.43
CA VAL A 96 21.98 16.48 -9.67
C VAL A 96 22.56 15.30 -8.90
N VAL A 97 23.58 14.66 -9.47
CA VAL A 97 24.37 13.65 -8.75
C VAL A 97 25.57 14.33 -8.08
N VAL A 98 25.83 13.98 -6.83
CA VAL A 98 26.92 14.57 -6.02
C VAL A 98 27.81 13.47 -5.43
N PRO A 99 29.03 13.80 -4.94
CA PRO A 99 29.86 12.80 -4.29
C PRO A 99 29.16 12.16 -3.08
N PRO A 100 29.41 10.87 -2.82
CA PRO A 100 28.87 10.21 -1.64
C PRO A 100 29.49 10.77 -0.36
N ASN A 101 28.71 10.82 0.73
CA ASN A 101 29.19 11.10 2.09
C ASN A 101 29.88 12.47 2.31
N VAL A 102 29.71 13.45 1.41
CA VAL A 102 30.20 14.83 1.61
C VAL A 102 29.07 15.78 2.00
N PRO A 103 29.28 16.73 2.92
CA PRO A 103 28.31 17.79 3.17
C PRO A 103 28.06 18.61 1.90
N VAL A 104 26.81 18.99 1.66
CA VAL A 104 26.41 19.84 0.54
C VAL A 104 25.61 21.04 1.05
N SER A 105 25.80 22.21 0.44
CA SER A 105 25.00 23.40 0.71
C SER A 105 24.60 24.11 -0.58
N LEU A 106 23.41 24.70 -0.59
CA LEU A 106 22.89 25.48 -1.71
C LEU A 106 22.81 26.96 -1.32
N THR A 107 23.32 27.84 -2.18
CA THR A 107 23.27 29.29 -1.97
C THR A 107 22.84 30.00 -3.25
N VAL A 108 21.99 31.03 -3.12
CA VAL A 108 21.66 31.93 -4.24
C VAL A 108 22.75 32.99 -4.30
N THR A 109 23.53 33.01 -5.38
CA THR A 109 24.67 33.93 -5.53
C THR A 109 24.27 35.25 -6.19
N ALA A 110 23.26 35.21 -7.07
CA ALA A 110 22.65 36.39 -7.67
C ALA A 110 21.20 36.08 -8.07
N ALA A 111 20.30 37.05 -7.98
CA ALA A 111 18.95 36.95 -8.52
C ALA A 111 18.49 38.31 -9.04
N THR A 112 17.87 38.31 -10.22
CA THR A 112 17.15 39.47 -10.74
C THR A 112 15.68 39.25 -10.42
N ALA A 113 15.15 40.06 -9.49
CA ALA A 113 13.77 39.93 -9.04
C ALA A 113 13.00 41.23 -9.22
N ARG A 114 11.71 41.10 -9.47
CA ARG A 114 10.73 42.18 -9.53
C ARG A 114 9.55 41.87 -8.64
N THR A 115 8.88 42.93 -8.18
CA THR A 115 7.64 42.80 -7.41
C THR A 115 6.45 42.92 -8.35
N VAL A 116 5.49 42.01 -8.24
CA VAL A 116 4.21 42.04 -8.95
C VAL A 116 3.10 42.13 -7.91
N THR A 117 2.36 43.22 -7.89
CA THR A 117 1.17 43.35 -7.04
C THR A 117 0.04 42.50 -7.61
N LEU A 118 -0.66 41.80 -6.73
CA LEU A 118 -1.83 41.01 -7.09
C LEU A 118 -3.11 41.73 -6.67
N ASP A 119 -4.17 41.57 -7.46
CA ASP A 119 -5.50 42.06 -7.10
C ASP A 119 -6.10 41.23 -5.95
N ALA A 120 -5.79 39.94 -5.93
CA ALA A 120 -6.22 38.95 -4.95
C ALA A 120 -5.05 38.05 -4.50
N PRO A 121 -5.04 37.52 -3.26
CA PRO A 121 -4.01 36.59 -2.79
C PRO A 121 -3.88 35.35 -3.70
N PRO A 122 -2.71 34.68 -3.80
CA PRO A 122 -2.58 33.44 -4.57
C PRO A 122 -3.57 32.38 -4.07
N LEU A 123 -4.04 31.53 -4.96
CA LEU A 123 -4.91 30.40 -4.64
C LEU A 123 -4.24 29.50 -3.57
N PRO A 124 -4.92 29.16 -2.45
CA PRO A 124 -4.39 28.18 -1.51
C PRO A 124 -4.32 26.78 -2.13
N ALA A 125 -3.22 26.08 -1.89
CA ALA A 125 -3.02 24.70 -2.29
C ALA A 125 -4.10 23.84 -1.62
N ALA A 126 -4.78 23.08 -2.47
CA ALA A 126 -5.97 22.35 -2.08
C ALA A 126 -5.64 21.18 -1.17
N GLY A 127 -6.41 21.04 -0.09
CA GLY A 127 -6.47 19.83 0.72
C GLY A 127 -7.78 19.08 0.51
N LEU A 128 -7.74 17.76 0.55
CA LEU A 128 -8.96 17.00 0.79
C LEU A 128 -9.45 17.30 2.23
N SER A 129 -10.61 17.91 2.32
CA SER A 129 -11.38 18.10 3.54
C SER A 129 -12.59 17.19 3.49
N ALA A 130 -12.79 16.37 4.51
CA ALA A 130 -13.95 15.51 4.58
C ALA A 130 -15.10 16.28 5.25
N GLU A 131 -16.17 16.53 4.49
CA GLU A 131 -17.48 16.81 5.06
C GLU A 131 -18.13 15.48 5.41
N PHE A 132 -18.30 15.26 6.70
CA PHE A 132 -19.06 14.14 7.22
C PHE A 132 -20.54 14.53 7.31
N SER A 133 -21.45 13.66 6.86
CA SER A 133 -22.87 13.89 7.05
C SER A 133 -23.20 13.92 8.54
N PRO A 134 -24.39 14.42 8.91
CA PRO A 134 -24.89 14.39 10.28
C PRO A 134 -24.87 13.00 10.97
N ASP A 135 -24.73 11.92 10.20
CA ASP A 135 -24.65 10.52 10.64
C ASP A 135 -23.22 9.95 10.67
N GLY A 136 -22.19 10.80 10.54
CA GLY A 136 -20.78 10.39 10.64
C GLY A 136 -20.24 9.65 9.42
N ASN A 137 -21.08 9.33 8.43
CA ASN A 137 -20.62 8.87 7.13
C ASN A 137 -19.87 10.01 6.44
N LEU A 138 -18.87 9.70 5.64
CA LEU A 138 -18.28 10.68 4.73
C LEU A 138 -19.38 11.10 3.74
N ALA A 139 -19.97 12.29 3.95
CA ALA A 139 -21.02 12.80 3.07
C ALA A 139 -20.43 13.18 1.73
N ARG A 140 -19.32 13.92 1.80
CA ARG A 140 -18.56 14.43 0.68
C ARG A 140 -17.12 14.66 1.12
N THR A 141 -16.16 14.14 0.39
CA THR A 141 -14.85 14.77 0.31
C THR A 141 -15.00 16.08 -0.46
N ARG A 142 -14.72 17.21 0.18
CA ARG A 142 -14.55 18.49 -0.49
C ARG A 142 -13.08 18.83 -0.51
N TYR A 143 -12.54 19.19 -1.68
CA TYR A 143 -11.25 19.85 -1.68
C TYR A 143 -11.38 21.25 -1.05
N ALA A 144 -11.05 21.41 0.23
CA ALA A 144 -11.11 22.70 0.88
C ALA A 144 -9.86 23.53 0.55
N VAL A 145 -10.10 24.72 0.04
CA VAL A 145 -9.14 25.83 -0.09
C VAL A 145 -9.28 26.66 1.18
N GLU A 146 -8.90 26.12 2.34
CA GLU A 146 -8.86 26.95 3.54
C GLU A 146 -7.52 27.68 3.57
N PRO A 147 -7.49 29.02 3.44
CA PRO A 147 -6.24 29.75 3.58
C PRO A 147 -5.74 29.58 5.01
N GLY A 148 -4.61 28.91 5.16
CA GLY A 148 -3.92 28.75 6.43
C GLY A 148 -3.34 30.08 6.92
N ASP A 149 -2.77 30.04 8.13
CA ASP A 149 -2.20 31.22 8.80
C ASP A 149 -1.11 31.93 7.99
N ILE A 150 -0.54 31.28 6.97
CA ILE A 150 0.47 31.87 6.10
C ILE A 150 -0.03 33.10 5.33
N TYR A 151 -1.34 33.19 5.04
CA TYR A 151 -1.94 34.38 4.42
C TYR A 151 -2.02 35.59 5.37
N LEU A 152 -1.80 35.37 6.67
CA LEU A 152 -1.74 36.40 7.70
C LEU A 152 -0.31 36.62 8.21
N ALA A 153 0.65 35.82 7.73
CA ALA A 153 2.03 35.86 8.19
C ALA A 153 2.81 37.08 7.68
N VAL A 154 3.86 37.44 8.41
CA VAL A 154 4.79 38.51 8.04
C VAL A 154 6.03 37.89 7.40
N GLY A 155 6.29 38.23 6.13
CA GLY A 155 7.46 37.76 5.40
C GLY A 155 7.12 37.26 4.00
N VAL A 156 8.15 36.84 3.26
CA VAL A 156 8.00 36.19 1.95
C VAL A 156 7.88 34.69 2.18
N HIS A 157 6.96 34.04 1.48
CA HIS A 157 6.74 32.60 1.53
C HIS A 157 6.85 31.96 0.13
N PRO A 158 7.60 30.86 -0.02
CA PRO A 158 8.56 30.35 0.96
C PRO A 158 9.72 31.35 1.21
N PRO A 159 10.42 31.27 2.36
CA PRO A 159 11.46 32.24 2.71
C PRO A 159 12.72 32.10 1.86
N GLU A 160 13.11 30.88 1.47
CA GLU A 160 14.16 30.63 0.50
C GLU A 160 13.64 30.66 -0.95
N LEU A 161 14.49 31.07 -1.90
CA LEU A 161 14.17 31.01 -3.33
C LEU A 161 14.32 29.59 -3.88
N CYS A 162 15.34 28.88 -3.40
CA CYS A 162 15.65 27.51 -3.77
C CYS A 162 16.14 26.74 -2.55
N VAL A 163 15.73 25.48 -2.45
CA VAL A 163 16.12 24.55 -1.37
C VAL A 163 16.59 23.23 -1.96
N ILE A 164 17.41 22.49 -1.19
CA ILE A 164 17.61 21.06 -1.44
C ILE A 164 16.38 20.37 -0.84
N SER A 165 15.46 19.92 -1.69
CA SER A 165 14.17 19.35 -1.29
C SER A 165 14.21 17.83 -1.08
N ALA A 166 15.22 17.14 -1.61
CA ALA A 166 15.50 15.74 -1.34
C ALA A 166 17.01 15.44 -1.42
N ASP A 167 17.48 14.48 -0.62
CA ASP A 167 18.84 13.95 -0.59
C ASP A 167 18.77 12.44 -0.53
N ASP A 168 18.64 11.82 -1.71
CA ASP A 168 18.36 10.40 -1.87
C ASP A 168 19.63 9.62 -2.25
N VAL A 169 19.66 8.34 -1.90
CA VAL A 169 20.57 7.37 -2.52
C VAL A 169 19.76 6.43 -3.39
N VAL A 170 19.87 6.61 -4.71
CA VAL A 170 19.23 5.72 -5.68
C VAL A 170 20.31 4.85 -6.29
N ARG A 171 20.20 3.55 -6.07
CA ARG A 171 21.13 2.52 -6.53
C ARG A 171 22.50 2.67 -5.87
N ARG A 172 23.44 3.29 -6.58
CA ARG A 172 24.79 3.60 -6.10
C ARG A 172 25.09 5.10 -6.10
N TRP A 173 24.14 5.93 -6.52
CA TRP A 173 24.34 7.36 -6.72
C TRP A 173 23.54 8.16 -5.70
N ARG A 174 24.19 9.15 -5.10
CA ARG A 174 23.53 10.15 -4.27
C ARG A 174 22.96 11.26 -5.15
N LEU A 175 21.65 11.41 -5.13
CA LEU A 175 20.91 12.35 -5.95
C LEU A 175 20.32 13.44 -5.06
N LEU A 176 20.61 14.69 -5.37
CA LEU A 176 19.95 15.83 -4.72
C LEU A 176 18.87 16.38 -5.63
N GLN A 177 17.68 16.61 -5.07
CA GLN A 177 16.65 17.39 -5.73
C GLN A 177 16.74 18.84 -5.27
N ILE A 178 16.77 19.74 -6.25
CA ILE A 178 16.75 21.19 -6.03
C ILE A 178 15.39 21.67 -6.47
N THR A 179 14.66 22.31 -5.57
CA THR A 179 13.37 22.94 -5.87
C THR A 179 13.51 24.44 -5.70
N CYS A 180 13.16 25.19 -6.74
CA CYS A 180 13.08 26.64 -6.70
C CYS A 180 11.63 27.11 -6.86
N THR A 181 11.22 28.06 -6.02
CA THR A 181 9.91 28.73 -6.09
C THR A 181 10.13 30.15 -6.57
N PRO A 182 10.18 30.40 -7.89
CA PRO A 182 10.57 31.71 -8.41
C PRO A 182 9.58 32.84 -8.16
N ALA A 183 8.29 32.55 -8.02
CA ALA A 183 7.28 33.53 -7.63
C ALA A 183 6.88 33.29 -6.17
N ARG A 184 7.40 34.10 -5.24
CA ARG A 184 7.18 33.92 -3.80
C ARG A 184 6.22 34.95 -3.26
N TYR A 185 5.26 34.53 -2.45
CA TYR A 185 4.18 35.37 -1.99
C TYR A 185 4.52 36.17 -0.74
N GLN A 186 4.19 37.46 -0.74
CA GLN A 186 4.29 38.33 0.42
C GLN A 186 2.86 38.76 0.84
N PRO A 187 2.33 38.22 1.96
CA PRO A 187 0.95 38.48 2.35
C PRO A 187 0.65 39.93 2.72
N GLY A 188 1.61 40.59 3.39
CA GLY A 188 1.40 41.93 3.96
C GLY A 188 1.02 43.02 2.94
N ASP A 189 1.49 42.93 1.69
CA ASP A 189 1.16 43.86 0.61
C ASP A 189 0.51 43.18 -0.61
N ARG A 190 0.12 41.90 -0.48
CA ARG A 190 -0.45 41.06 -1.55
C ARG A 190 0.38 41.14 -2.84
N SER A 191 1.68 40.87 -2.71
CA SER A 191 2.61 40.93 -3.83
C SER A 191 3.39 39.62 -4.01
N LEU A 192 3.84 39.37 -5.24
CA LEU A 192 4.80 38.33 -5.57
C LEU A 192 6.18 38.94 -5.74
N LEU A 193 7.17 38.35 -5.09
CA LEU A 193 8.58 38.53 -5.42
C LEU A 193 8.96 37.50 -6.48
N VAL A 194 9.06 37.95 -7.74
CA VAL A 194 9.29 37.11 -8.91
C VAL A 194 10.74 37.23 -9.34
N ALA A 195 11.50 36.14 -9.25
CA ALA A 195 12.85 36.05 -9.80
C ALA A 195 12.75 35.64 -11.29
N ASP A 196 13.05 36.55 -12.20
CA ASP A 196 13.05 36.25 -13.64
C ASP A 196 14.30 35.43 -14.04
N GLU A 197 15.40 35.62 -13.31
CA GLU A 197 16.66 34.86 -13.42
C GLU A 197 17.34 34.76 -12.05
N ALA A 198 17.90 33.58 -11.73
CA ALA A 198 18.81 33.43 -10.60
C ALA A 198 19.98 32.50 -10.88
N HIS A 199 21.10 32.77 -10.21
CA HIS A 199 22.33 31.99 -10.20
C HIS A 199 22.48 31.34 -8.83
N LEU A 200 22.76 30.05 -8.81
CA LEU A 200 22.86 29.23 -7.63
C LEU A 200 24.24 28.59 -7.57
N ARG A 201 24.81 28.50 -6.37
CA ARG A 201 26.00 27.72 -6.10
C ARG A 201 25.66 26.56 -5.18
N LEU A 202 25.81 25.35 -5.70
CA LEU A 202 25.80 24.12 -4.92
C LEU A 202 27.25 23.81 -4.52
N SER A 203 27.57 23.92 -3.24
CA SER A 203 28.94 23.76 -2.73
C SER A 203 29.13 22.39 -2.09
N PHE A 204 30.18 21.69 -2.51
CA PHE A 204 30.62 20.41 -1.93
C PHE A 204 32.11 20.20 -2.23
N ALA A 205 32.79 19.35 -1.45
CA ALA A 205 34.18 19.01 -1.71
C ALA A 205 34.26 17.83 -2.68
N ASP A 206 34.64 18.09 -3.94
CA ASP A 206 34.90 17.02 -4.91
C ASP A 206 36.28 16.40 -4.62
N THR A 207 36.29 15.34 -3.82
CA THR A 207 37.52 14.61 -3.48
C THR A 207 37.80 13.47 -4.47
N ALA A 208 36.88 13.21 -5.40
CA ALA A 208 37.12 12.33 -6.51
C ALA A 208 38.00 13.09 -7.52
N GLY A 209 39.32 12.90 -7.45
CA GLY A 209 40.24 13.46 -8.46
C GLY A 209 39.84 13.03 -9.89
N ASP A 210 40.51 13.56 -10.92
CA ASP A 210 40.27 13.23 -12.34
C ASP A 210 40.38 11.71 -12.63
N ALA A 211 39.36 10.95 -12.27
CA ALA A 211 39.22 9.55 -12.59
C ALA A 211 38.91 9.49 -14.10
N PRO A 212 39.67 8.71 -14.88
CA PRO A 212 39.41 8.56 -16.31
C PRO A 212 37.96 8.12 -16.53
N GLY A 213 37.27 8.79 -17.45
CA GLY A 213 35.84 8.63 -17.70
C GLY A 213 35.40 7.18 -17.83
N LEU A 214 34.60 6.73 -16.87
CA LEU A 214 33.85 5.47 -16.90
C LEU A 214 32.43 5.64 -17.47
N ALA A 215 32.07 6.83 -17.98
CA ALA A 215 30.72 7.14 -18.43
C ALA A 215 30.25 6.34 -19.67
N ALA A 216 31.13 5.55 -20.29
CA ALA A 216 30.77 4.79 -21.49
C ALA A 216 30.39 3.32 -21.24
N GLN A 217 30.56 2.77 -20.03
CA GLN A 217 30.32 1.34 -19.76
C GLN A 217 29.86 1.07 -18.31
N SER A 218 28.94 1.87 -17.77
CA SER A 218 28.20 1.35 -16.61
C SER A 218 27.40 0.14 -17.10
N ALA A 219 27.68 -1.05 -16.57
CA ALA A 219 26.88 -2.26 -16.84
C ALA A 219 25.48 -2.20 -16.22
N ASP A 220 25.17 -1.08 -15.56
CA ASP A 220 24.03 -0.96 -14.69
C ASP A 220 22.72 -0.63 -15.43
N PRO A 221 21.66 -1.47 -15.39
CA PRO A 221 20.51 -1.33 -16.30
C PRO A 221 19.75 0.00 -16.22
N LEU A 222 19.62 0.58 -15.02
CA LEU A 222 18.92 1.84 -14.76
C LEU A 222 19.80 3.10 -14.95
N ALA A 223 21.08 2.97 -15.32
CA ALA A 223 21.96 4.13 -15.45
C ALA A 223 21.45 5.14 -16.48
N ALA A 224 20.89 4.68 -17.59
CA ALA A 224 20.33 5.55 -18.64
C ALA A 224 19.11 6.33 -18.13
N THR A 225 18.18 5.67 -17.44
CA THR A 225 16.99 6.29 -16.85
C THR A 225 17.37 7.35 -15.81
N LEU A 226 18.33 7.03 -14.93
CA LEU A 226 18.83 7.99 -13.95
C LEU A 226 19.54 9.16 -14.62
N ALA A 227 20.41 8.90 -15.61
CA ALA A 227 21.12 9.95 -16.33
C ALA A 227 20.17 10.94 -17.04
N ALA A 228 19.04 10.45 -17.57
CA ALA A 228 18.04 11.29 -18.23
C ALA A 228 17.35 12.28 -17.27
N ALA A 229 17.32 11.98 -15.97
CA ALA A 229 16.71 12.83 -14.94
C ALA A 229 17.70 13.84 -14.32
N LEU A 230 18.99 13.84 -14.71
CA LEU A 230 20.03 14.66 -14.09
C LEU A 230 20.47 15.81 -14.98
N LEU A 231 20.82 16.95 -14.35
CA LEU A 231 21.51 18.05 -15.06
C LEU A 231 22.98 17.76 -15.34
N ASN A 232 23.59 16.84 -14.57
CA ASN A 232 25.03 16.51 -14.65
C ASN A 232 25.30 15.00 -14.81
N PRO A 233 24.69 14.31 -15.80
CA PRO A 233 24.80 12.86 -15.94
C PRO A 233 26.24 12.36 -16.12
N GLY A 234 27.14 13.19 -16.68
CA GLY A 234 28.55 12.86 -16.85
C GLY A 234 29.30 12.61 -15.52
N ASP A 235 28.78 13.10 -14.40
CA ASP A 235 29.38 12.92 -13.07
C ASP A 235 29.05 11.58 -12.43
N MET A 236 28.04 10.86 -12.94
CA MET A 236 27.69 9.52 -12.46
C MET A 236 28.87 8.54 -12.54
N ALA A 237 29.78 8.76 -13.50
CA ALA A 237 30.98 7.95 -13.68
C ALA A 237 32.14 8.33 -12.73
N ARG A 238 32.08 9.50 -12.09
CA ARG A 238 33.12 10.01 -11.19
C ARG A 238 32.94 9.54 -9.76
N TYR A 239 31.70 9.29 -9.34
CA TYR A 239 31.37 9.03 -7.96
C TYR A 239 31.29 7.52 -7.67
N PRO A 240 32.13 6.99 -6.76
CA PRO A 240 32.15 5.56 -6.43
C PRO A 240 30.92 5.15 -5.61
N VAL A 241 30.74 3.82 -5.47
CA VAL A 241 29.66 3.18 -4.71
C VAL A 241 29.59 3.75 -3.29
N ILE A 242 28.38 4.10 -2.83
CA ILE A 242 28.10 4.21 -1.39
C ILE A 242 28.10 2.80 -0.83
N ASP A 243 29.06 2.48 0.04
CA ASP A 243 29.05 1.23 0.81
C ASP A 243 27.66 1.09 1.46
N ALA A 244 26.91 0.08 1.02
CA ALA A 244 25.65 -0.26 1.66
C ALA A 244 25.93 -0.58 3.15
N PRO A 245 25.01 -0.25 4.07
CA PRO A 245 25.14 -0.70 5.45
C PRO A 245 25.42 -2.20 5.48
N VAL A 246 26.43 -2.58 6.28
CA VAL A 246 26.85 -3.97 6.46
C VAL A 246 25.62 -4.77 6.84
N ALA A 247 25.23 -5.73 5.98
CA ALA A 247 24.15 -6.64 6.25
C ALA A 247 24.35 -7.23 7.65
N ALA A 248 23.28 -7.23 8.47
CA ALA A 248 23.27 -7.96 9.73
C ALA A 248 23.78 -9.37 9.46
N ALA A 249 24.64 -9.88 10.34
CA ALA A 249 25.27 -11.18 10.19
C ALA A 249 24.21 -12.22 9.79
N ALA A 250 24.43 -12.90 8.67
CA ALA A 250 23.52 -13.92 8.19
C ALA A 250 23.17 -14.85 9.36
N LEU A 251 21.89 -14.90 9.71
CA LEU A 251 21.41 -15.85 10.70
C LEU A 251 21.84 -17.25 10.23
N PRO A 252 22.44 -18.08 11.10
CA PRO A 252 22.87 -19.41 10.70
C PRO A 252 21.66 -20.17 10.14
N GLU A 253 21.83 -20.72 8.94
CA GLU A 253 20.83 -21.55 8.27
C GLU A 253 20.41 -22.69 9.22
N PRO A 254 19.14 -22.76 9.66
CA PRO A 254 18.69 -23.87 10.48
C PRO A 254 18.58 -25.11 9.61
N ALA A 255 19.65 -25.92 9.59
CA ALA A 255 19.64 -27.21 8.92
C ALA A 255 18.79 -28.21 9.71
N GLY A 256 17.68 -28.67 9.12
CA GLY A 256 16.94 -29.85 9.60
C GLY A 256 15.90 -29.61 10.71
N SER A 257 15.33 -28.41 10.81
CA SER A 257 14.32 -28.09 11.84
C SER A 257 12.88 -28.37 11.39
N PHE A 258 12.02 -28.71 12.34
CA PHE A 258 10.57 -28.88 12.15
C PHE A 258 9.82 -27.71 12.79
N ARG A 259 8.76 -27.23 12.14
CA ARG A 259 7.81 -26.27 12.69
C ARG A 259 6.64 -27.01 13.32
N LEU A 260 6.35 -26.69 14.57
CA LEU A 260 5.17 -27.10 15.31
C LEU A 260 4.17 -25.94 15.34
N GLN A 261 2.97 -26.16 14.84
CA GLN A 261 1.94 -25.13 14.76
C GLN A 261 0.98 -25.19 15.96
N VAL A 262 0.81 -24.05 16.63
CA VAL A 262 0.04 -23.90 17.88
C VAL A 262 -1.05 -22.86 17.68
N ASP A 263 -2.32 -23.27 17.75
CA ASP A 263 -3.46 -22.39 17.46
C ASP A 263 -4.15 -21.86 18.73
N GLU A 264 -3.96 -22.53 19.87
CA GLU A 264 -4.59 -22.19 21.14
C GLU A 264 -3.59 -22.21 22.31
N GLU A 265 -3.89 -21.46 23.37
CA GLU A 265 -3.07 -21.46 24.58
C GLU A 265 -3.28 -22.77 25.37
N GLY A 266 -2.20 -23.39 25.84
CA GLY A 266 -2.27 -24.58 26.69
C GLY A 266 -1.01 -25.45 26.70
N LEU A 267 -1.14 -26.62 27.33
CA LEU A 267 -0.09 -27.65 27.32
C LEU A 267 -0.25 -28.54 26.09
N TYR A 268 0.84 -28.75 25.37
CA TYR A 268 0.91 -29.58 24.16
C TYR A 268 1.82 -30.78 24.38
N ALA A 269 1.54 -31.88 23.69
CA ALA A 269 2.44 -33.03 23.62
C ALA A 269 2.77 -33.35 22.16
N ILE A 270 4.02 -33.76 21.94
CA ILE A 270 4.51 -34.31 20.68
C ILE A 270 5.07 -35.70 20.93
N THR A 271 4.53 -36.68 20.23
CA THR A 271 4.97 -38.07 20.30
C THR A 271 6.03 -38.36 19.23
N HIS A 272 6.85 -39.38 19.48
CA HIS A 272 7.77 -39.91 18.48
C HIS A 272 7.06 -40.27 17.16
N ASP A 273 5.90 -40.93 17.24
CA ASP A 273 5.17 -41.39 16.04
C ASP A 273 4.62 -40.22 15.20
N GLU A 274 4.26 -39.09 15.83
CA GLU A 274 3.88 -37.86 15.13
C GLU A 274 5.07 -37.26 14.36
N LEU A 275 6.29 -37.31 14.91
CA LEU A 275 7.50 -36.88 14.21
C LEU A 275 7.84 -37.81 13.03
N VAL A 276 7.72 -39.14 13.22
CA VAL A 276 7.89 -40.12 12.12
C VAL A 276 6.91 -39.82 10.99
N ALA A 277 5.63 -39.60 11.32
CA ALA A 277 4.58 -39.30 10.35
C ALA A 277 4.84 -37.99 9.59
N ALA A 278 5.48 -37.01 10.23
CA ALA A 278 5.92 -35.76 9.61
C ALA A 278 7.20 -35.90 8.77
N GLY A 279 7.80 -37.09 8.70
CA GLY A 279 9.00 -37.37 7.90
C GLY A 279 10.33 -37.06 8.60
N ALA A 280 10.33 -36.96 9.93
CA ALA A 280 11.57 -36.85 10.70
C ALA A 280 12.36 -38.16 10.70
N ALA A 281 13.68 -38.05 10.49
CA ALA A 281 14.59 -39.17 10.71
C ALA A 281 14.84 -39.31 12.22
N VAL A 282 14.03 -40.11 12.88
CA VAL A 282 14.00 -40.23 14.36
C VAL A 282 14.77 -41.42 14.94
N THR A 283 15.59 -42.09 14.14
CA THR A 283 16.42 -43.20 14.66
C THR A 283 17.59 -42.66 15.48
N GLY A 284 17.70 -43.05 16.76
CA GLY A 284 18.84 -42.70 17.62
C GLY A 284 18.87 -41.23 18.07
N ILE A 285 17.71 -40.58 18.22
CA ILE A 285 17.65 -39.22 18.77
C ILE A 285 17.98 -39.29 20.26
N ASP A 286 19.06 -38.64 20.68
CA ASP A 286 19.34 -38.36 22.09
C ASP A 286 18.29 -37.37 22.61
N SER A 287 17.43 -37.86 23.51
CA SER A 287 16.27 -37.11 24.01
C SER A 287 16.68 -35.83 24.75
N ARG A 288 17.91 -35.77 25.28
CA ARG A 288 18.48 -34.60 25.98
C ARG A 288 18.84 -33.46 25.02
N THR A 289 19.02 -33.76 23.74
CA THR A 289 19.34 -32.76 22.71
C THR A 289 18.10 -32.13 22.07
N ILE A 290 16.88 -32.62 22.40
CA ILE A 290 15.63 -32.04 21.89
C ILE A 290 15.51 -30.60 22.42
N ARG A 291 15.42 -29.66 21.47
CA ARG A 291 15.29 -28.22 21.67
C ARG A 291 14.07 -27.68 20.97
N LEU A 292 13.35 -26.80 21.66
CA LEU A 292 12.19 -26.10 21.14
C LEU A 292 12.41 -24.60 21.29
N THR A 293 12.22 -23.81 20.22
CA THR A 293 12.27 -22.35 20.29
C THR A 293 10.95 -21.74 19.80
N GLY A 294 10.50 -20.67 20.45
CA GLY A 294 9.30 -19.93 20.07
C GLY A 294 9.48 -18.45 20.41
N GLY A 295 9.06 -17.54 19.53
CA GLY A 295 9.26 -16.10 19.74
C GLY A 295 10.74 -15.67 19.85
N GLY A 296 11.66 -16.43 19.26
CA GLY A 296 13.11 -16.16 19.32
C GLY A 296 13.84 -16.71 20.54
N GLU A 297 13.13 -17.29 21.51
CA GLU A 297 13.72 -17.85 22.73
C GLU A 297 13.52 -19.37 22.85
N GLU A 298 14.42 -20.03 23.60
CA GLU A 298 14.29 -21.45 23.91
C GLU A 298 13.24 -21.71 24.99
N VAL A 299 12.31 -22.62 24.69
CA VAL A 299 11.18 -22.99 25.54
C VAL A 299 11.53 -24.26 26.31
N ALA A 300 11.32 -24.25 27.63
CA ALA A 300 11.54 -25.42 28.45
C ALA A 300 10.51 -26.54 28.13
N ILE A 301 11.01 -27.76 27.97
CA ILE A 301 10.18 -28.94 27.69
C ILE A 301 10.29 -30.00 28.79
N LEU A 302 9.22 -30.74 29.02
CA LEU A 302 9.25 -31.98 29.80
C LEU A 302 9.41 -33.14 28.81
N VAL A 303 10.49 -33.90 28.91
CA VAL A 303 10.68 -35.13 28.14
C VAL A 303 10.22 -36.30 29.00
N GLU A 304 9.34 -37.12 28.45
CA GLU A 304 8.87 -38.37 29.05
C GLU A 304 9.44 -39.54 28.25
N ASP A 305 10.61 -39.99 28.65
CA ASP A 305 11.37 -41.12 28.10
C ASP A 305 11.94 -41.99 29.24
N SER A 306 12.53 -43.14 28.90
CA SER A 306 13.01 -44.11 29.90
C SER A 306 14.49 -44.46 29.82
N ASP A 307 15.18 -44.08 28.74
CA ASP A 307 16.52 -44.53 28.40
C ASP A 307 17.39 -43.47 27.71
N ASP A 308 17.04 -42.19 27.81
CA ASP A 308 17.71 -41.05 27.14
C ASP A 308 17.69 -41.13 25.59
N GLU A 309 16.90 -42.05 25.01
CA GLU A 309 16.65 -42.18 23.58
C GLU A 309 15.18 -41.85 23.30
N PHE A 310 14.91 -40.97 22.32
CA PHE A 310 13.55 -40.63 21.95
C PHE A 310 13.00 -41.63 20.94
N GLY A 311 12.34 -42.67 21.43
CA GLY A 311 11.81 -43.80 20.68
C GLY A 311 10.28 -43.92 20.70
N SER A 312 9.78 -45.03 20.16
CA SER A 312 8.33 -45.28 20.07
C SER A 312 7.71 -45.41 21.47
N GLY A 313 6.68 -44.61 21.74
CA GLY A 313 6.03 -44.50 23.05
C GLY A 313 6.45 -43.27 23.85
N ASP A 314 7.55 -42.62 23.47
CA ASP A 314 8.03 -41.41 24.13
C ASP A 314 7.33 -40.17 23.59
N ARG A 315 7.32 -39.14 24.42
CA ARG A 315 6.79 -37.83 24.08
C ARG A 315 7.49 -36.73 24.84
N PHE A 316 7.38 -35.50 24.35
CA PHE A 316 7.70 -34.33 25.14
C PHE A 316 6.51 -33.39 25.22
N LEU A 317 6.42 -32.65 26.32
CA LEU A 317 5.39 -31.67 26.58
C LEU A 317 5.99 -30.27 26.66
N PHE A 318 5.23 -29.28 26.23
CA PHE A 318 5.60 -27.87 26.30
C PHE A 318 4.37 -26.98 26.48
N TYR A 319 4.59 -25.72 26.89
CA TYR A 319 3.55 -24.70 26.94
C TYR A 319 3.51 -23.92 25.62
N GLY A 320 2.36 -23.97 24.95
CA GLY A 320 2.12 -23.30 23.66
C GLY A 320 1.16 -22.12 23.81
N ARG A 321 1.42 -21.06 23.06
CA ARG A 321 0.55 -19.87 22.93
C ARG A 321 0.26 -19.57 21.45
N PRO A 322 -0.94 -19.05 21.13
CA PRO A 322 -1.23 -18.55 19.79
C PRO A 322 -0.40 -17.31 19.46
N SER A 323 -0.41 -16.91 18.18
CA SER A 323 0.32 -15.74 17.70
C SER A 323 -0.53 -14.48 17.85
N ASP A 324 0.11 -13.38 18.20
CA ASP A 324 -0.50 -12.03 18.17
C ASP A 324 -0.31 -11.34 16.81
N SER A 325 0.30 -12.02 15.82
CA SER A 325 0.53 -11.50 14.47
C SER A 325 -0.77 -11.11 13.77
N ILE A 326 -0.72 -10.08 12.93
CA ILE A 326 -1.83 -9.71 12.03
C ILE A 326 -2.02 -10.75 10.91
N TYR A 327 -0.96 -11.47 10.53
CA TYR A 327 -0.94 -12.39 9.40
C TYR A 327 -1.59 -13.75 9.68
N GLY A 328 -1.71 -14.15 10.95
CA GLY A 328 -2.30 -15.43 11.31
C GLY A 328 -2.48 -15.61 12.81
N ALA A 329 -3.47 -16.41 13.20
CA ALA A 329 -3.73 -16.72 14.62
C ALA A 329 -2.79 -17.81 15.18
N ALA A 330 -2.24 -18.65 14.31
CA ALA A 330 -1.36 -19.74 14.68
C ALA A 330 0.06 -19.24 14.97
N ASN A 331 0.69 -19.80 16.01
CA ASN A 331 2.09 -19.59 16.33
C ASN A 331 2.95 -20.77 15.83
N ALA A 332 4.24 -20.51 15.69
CA ALA A 332 5.23 -21.49 15.26
C ALA A 332 6.30 -21.69 16.33
N TYR A 333 6.54 -22.95 16.66
CA TYR A 333 7.65 -23.36 17.49
C TYR A 333 8.62 -24.22 16.67
N LEU A 334 9.90 -23.90 16.69
CA LEU A 334 10.93 -24.62 15.95
C LEU A 334 11.53 -25.73 16.81
N LEU A 335 11.44 -26.95 16.31
CA LEU A 335 11.99 -28.16 16.91
C LEU A 335 13.30 -28.55 16.22
N SER A 336 14.32 -28.85 17.02
CA SER A 336 15.63 -29.34 16.56
C SER A 336 16.24 -30.34 17.56
N TRP A 337 17.22 -31.15 17.12
CA TRP A 337 17.95 -32.11 17.95
C TRP A 337 19.37 -32.38 17.41
N GLY A 338 20.20 -33.09 18.18
CA GLY A 338 21.58 -33.45 17.81
C GLY A 338 22.64 -32.38 18.10
N GLY A 339 22.23 -31.26 18.71
CA GLY A 339 23.12 -30.18 19.16
C GLY A 339 23.39 -30.23 20.66
N ALA A 340 23.50 -29.05 21.29
CA ALA A 340 23.63 -28.94 22.74
C ALA A 340 22.33 -29.35 23.47
N ASP A 341 22.44 -29.67 24.76
CA ASP A 341 21.30 -30.07 25.59
C ASP A 341 20.19 -29.02 25.55
N GLY A 342 18.95 -29.45 25.37
CA GLY A 342 17.82 -28.54 25.37
C GLY A 342 17.35 -28.17 26.77
N ARG A 343 16.67 -27.04 26.87
CA ARG A 343 16.10 -26.55 28.12
C ARG A 343 15.04 -27.53 28.64
N ARG A 344 15.14 -27.91 29.91
CA ARG A 344 14.21 -28.85 30.56
C ARG A 344 13.31 -28.13 31.56
N LEU A 345 12.09 -28.63 31.69
CA LEU A 345 11.10 -28.12 32.62
C LEU A 345 11.60 -28.29 34.06
N GLU A 346 11.72 -27.19 34.79
CA GLU A 346 12.07 -27.23 36.20
C GLU A 346 10.85 -27.69 37.03
N THR A 347 11.10 -28.28 38.20
CA THR A 347 10.04 -28.73 39.11
C THR A 347 10.22 -28.11 40.48
N ARG A 348 9.13 -27.60 41.07
CA ARG A 348 9.08 -27.21 42.49
C ARG A 348 7.97 -27.96 43.23
N PRO A 349 8.12 -28.25 44.53
CA PRO A 349 7.04 -28.82 45.34
C PRO A 349 5.87 -27.85 45.44
N ALA A 350 4.63 -28.36 45.40
CA ALA A 350 3.46 -27.58 45.79
C ALA A 350 3.58 -27.12 47.25
N ALA A 351 3.05 -25.94 47.55
CA ALA A 351 3.06 -25.41 48.92
C ALA A 351 2.18 -26.27 49.85
N ALA A 352 2.44 -26.18 51.15
CA ALA A 352 1.51 -26.72 52.13
C ALA A 352 0.14 -26.04 52.00
N ALA A 353 -0.94 -26.77 52.28
CA ALA A 353 -2.29 -26.24 52.17
C ALA A 353 -2.47 -24.98 53.02
N ALA A 354 -2.58 -23.82 52.35
CA ALA A 354 -2.81 -22.54 52.99
C ALA A 354 -4.27 -22.43 53.44
N ALA A 355 -4.51 -21.77 54.57
CA ALA A 355 -5.85 -21.49 55.09
C ALA A 355 -6.64 -20.52 54.18
N THR A 356 -5.92 -19.68 53.42
CA THR A 356 -6.49 -18.69 52.50
C THR A 356 -6.91 -19.36 51.18
N PRO A 357 -8.20 -19.34 50.81
CA PRO A 357 -8.63 -19.77 49.50
C PRO A 357 -8.12 -18.81 48.43
N GLY A 358 -7.47 -19.34 47.39
CA GLY A 358 -7.04 -18.59 46.22
C GLY A 358 -8.14 -18.49 45.16
N GLN A 359 -8.10 -17.41 44.39
CA GLN A 359 -8.96 -17.20 43.23
C GLN A 359 -8.11 -17.26 41.96
N LEU A 360 -8.53 -18.10 41.00
CA LEU A 360 -7.97 -18.09 39.65
C LEU A 360 -8.78 -17.11 38.79
N LEU A 361 -8.09 -16.33 37.97
CA LEU A 361 -8.64 -15.29 37.10
C LEU A 361 -8.32 -15.63 35.64
N ALA A 362 -9.28 -15.43 34.74
CA ALA A 362 -9.03 -15.45 33.31
C ALA A 362 -9.22 -14.03 32.76
N VAL A 363 -8.55 -13.73 31.65
CA VAL A 363 -8.68 -12.47 30.93
C VAL A 363 -9.33 -12.76 29.58
N ALA A 364 -10.40 -12.05 29.27
CA ALA A 364 -10.99 -12.03 27.93
C ALA A 364 -10.81 -10.63 27.34
N THR A 365 -10.20 -10.57 26.16
CA THR A 365 -10.14 -9.33 25.38
C THR A 365 -11.47 -9.11 24.67
N LEU A 366 -12.09 -7.96 24.91
CA LEU A 366 -13.24 -7.50 24.17
C LEU A 366 -12.73 -6.87 22.89
N ARG A 367 -13.48 -7.08 21.82
CA ARG A 367 -13.08 -6.59 20.52
C ARG A 367 -14.27 -6.00 19.76
N ASN A 368 -14.03 -5.19 18.74
CA ASN A 368 -15.08 -4.35 18.13
C ASN A 368 -16.29 -5.18 17.67
N TYR A 369 -17.49 -4.71 17.96
CA TYR A 369 -18.79 -5.34 17.73
C TYR A 369 -19.82 -4.26 17.43
N ASP A 370 -20.55 -4.30 16.31
CA ASP A 370 -21.68 -3.39 16.09
C ASP A 370 -23.01 -4.17 16.18
N PRO A 371 -23.84 -3.96 17.23
CA PRO A 371 -25.13 -4.64 17.38
C PRO A 371 -26.16 -4.23 16.31
N ARG A 372 -25.92 -3.18 15.53
CA ARG A 372 -26.80 -2.70 14.45
C ARG A 372 -26.66 -3.53 13.17
N TRP A 373 -25.55 -4.24 12.99
CA TRP A 373 -25.25 -5.08 11.82
C TRP A 373 -24.95 -6.53 12.21
N PRO A 374 -25.91 -7.28 12.79
CA PRO A 374 -25.66 -8.65 13.21
C PRO A 374 -25.58 -9.60 12.00
N ASP A 375 -24.38 -9.95 11.55
CA ASP A 375 -24.18 -11.16 10.72
C ASP A 375 -24.10 -12.41 11.63
N PRO A 376 -24.98 -13.43 11.46
CA PRO A 376 -25.12 -14.58 12.34
C PRO A 376 -23.92 -15.51 12.58
N TRP A 377 -22.79 -15.38 11.88
CA TRP A 377 -21.84 -16.49 11.84
C TRP A 377 -20.60 -16.43 12.72
N ARG A 378 -20.22 -15.31 13.33
CA ARG A 378 -18.88 -15.23 13.94
C ARG A 378 -18.80 -14.18 15.05
N ALA A 379 -18.56 -14.62 16.29
CA ALA A 379 -18.23 -13.77 17.43
C ALA A 379 -16.75 -13.30 17.41
N ASP A 380 -16.09 -13.46 16.26
CA ASP A 380 -14.69 -13.16 15.99
C ASP A 380 -14.49 -12.09 14.88
N TRP A 381 -15.56 -11.34 14.51
CA TRP A 381 -15.62 -10.22 13.54
C TRP A 381 -14.80 -8.96 13.90
N THR A 382 -13.67 -9.16 14.52
CA THR A 382 -13.13 -8.21 15.49
C THR A 382 -11.79 -7.59 15.10
N ASP A 383 -11.24 -8.01 13.96
CA ASP A 383 -10.09 -7.39 13.30
C ASP A 383 -10.52 -6.71 11.98
N LEU A 384 -11.82 -6.44 11.84
CA LEU A 384 -12.53 -6.36 10.55
C LEU A 384 -12.99 -4.93 10.22
N TYR A 385 -12.88 -4.02 11.18
CA TYR A 385 -13.07 -2.58 11.01
C TYR A 385 -11.87 -1.89 10.37
N LEU A 386 -10.98 -2.60 9.67
CA LEU A 386 -9.99 -2.00 8.77
C LEU A 386 -10.63 -1.07 7.71
N TYR A 387 -11.94 -1.14 7.48
CA TYR A 387 -12.65 -0.31 6.52
C TYR A 387 -13.25 1.00 7.07
N ASP A 388 -13.33 1.17 8.40
CA ASP A 388 -13.58 2.50 9.03
C ASP A 388 -12.39 2.95 9.91
N SER A 389 -11.42 2.04 10.08
CA SER A 389 -10.07 2.28 10.56
C SER A 389 -9.05 2.03 9.46
N ALA A 390 -9.25 2.72 8.36
CA ALA A 390 -8.44 3.88 8.01
C ALA A 390 -7.56 4.58 9.12
N TYR A 391 -7.40 4.04 10.34
CA TYR A 391 -7.00 4.77 11.54
C TYR A 391 -6.30 3.93 12.63
N SER A 392 -5.95 2.65 12.38
CA SER A 392 -5.11 1.91 13.33
C SER A 392 -3.65 1.98 12.89
N ALA A 393 -2.96 2.99 13.39
CA ALA A 393 -1.50 2.96 13.48
C ALA A 393 -1.06 1.66 14.19
N ALA A 394 -0.09 0.93 13.63
CA ALA A 394 0.97 0.42 14.47
C ALA A 394 1.81 1.65 14.86
N ALA A 395 1.34 2.34 15.90
CA ALA A 395 2.02 3.53 16.39
C ALA A 395 3.49 3.21 16.66
N GLU A 396 4.33 4.20 16.40
CA GLU A 396 5.76 4.34 16.73
C GLU A 396 6.16 3.91 18.17
N ASP A 397 5.18 3.55 19.00
CA ASP A 397 5.27 3.17 20.42
C ASP A 397 4.96 1.68 20.71
N GLY A 398 4.60 0.85 19.72
CA GLY A 398 4.40 -0.61 19.90
C GLY A 398 3.05 -1.05 20.51
N HIS A 399 1.99 -0.26 20.34
CA HIS A 399 0.64 -0.58 20.86
C HIS A 399 -0.41 -0.74 19.74
N TYR A 400 -1.22 -1.80 19.81
CA TYR A 400 -2.38 -2.04 18.93
C TYR A 400 -3.66 -1.44 19.51
N TYR A 401 -4.44 -0.74 18.68
CA TYR A 401 -5.74 -0.17 19.07
C TYR A 401 -6.89 -1.07 18.62
N ALA A 402 -7.88 -1.25 19.49
CA ALA A 402 -9.07 -2.07 19.22
C ALA A 402 -10.20 -1.30 18.51
N GLY A 403 -10.13 0.03 18.49
CA GLY A 403 -11.11 0.92 17.85
C GLY A 403 -10.81 2.39 18.14
N GLN A 404 -11.62 3.30 17.60
CA GLN A 404 -11.54 4.74 17.83
C GLN A 404 -12.94 5.32 18.06
N LEU A 405 -13.03 6.33 18.92
CA LEU A 405 -14.24 7.15 19.07
C LEU A 405 -14.03 8.46 18.31
N VAL A 406 -14.95 8.76 17.39
CA VAL A 406 -14.93 9.96 16.56
C VAL A 406 -16.05 10.91 17.01
N PRO A 407 -15.81 12.23 17.14
CA PRO A 407 -16.85 13.19 17.48
C PRO A 407 -18.00 13.19 16.45
N GLY A 408 -19.25 13.32 16.91
CA GLY A 408 -20.41 13.51 16.01
C GLY A 408 -20.43 14.88 15.33
N SER A 409 -20.95 14.94 14.10
CA SER A 409 -21.14 16.18 13.32
C SER A 409 -22.39 16.98 13.79
N ASP A 410 -22.45 18.27 13.47
CA ASP A 410 -23.60 19.18 13.69
C ASP A 410 -24.28 19.26 15.07
N GLY A 411 -23.58 18.85 16.13
CA GLY A 411 -24.11 18.91 17.50
C GLY A 411 -24.91 17.68 17.89
N ALA A 412 -24.86 16.65 17.04
CA ALA A 412 -25.24 15.29 17.42
C ALA A 412 -24.18 14.69 18.36
N PRO A 413 -24.58 13.82 19.32
CA PRO A 413 -23.64 13.00 20.06
C PRO A 413 -22.82 12.13 19.10
N ALA A 414 -21.58 11.78 19.47
CA ALA A 414 -20.84 10.77 18.72
C ALA A 414 -21.61 9.45 18.66
N ASP A 415 -21.50 8.76 17.53
CA ASP A 415 -21.97 7.38 17.45
C ASP A 415 -21.21 6.53 18.49
N PRO A 416 -21.92 5.69 19.25
CA PRO A 416 -21.27 4.84 20.22
C PRO A 416 -20.45 3.76 19.53
N GLU A 417 -19.32 3.41 20.14
CA GLU A 417 -18.53 2.23 19.77
C GLU A 417 -18.87 1.09 20.73
N TRP A 418 -18.95 -0.15 20.24
CA TRP A 418 -19.12 -1.30 21.11
C TRP A 418 -18.02 -2.34 20.94
N PHE A 419 -17.72 -3.02 22.04
CA PHE A 419 -16.72 -4.08 22.12
C PHE A 419 -17.33 -5.27 22.84
N ALA A 420 -17.12 -6.48 22.35
CA ALA A 420 -17.72 -7.67 22.92
C ALA A 420 -16.75 -8.84 23.13
N ALA A 421 -17.07 -9.70 24.10
CA ALA A 421 -16.42 -10.98 24.34
C ALA A 421 -17.46 -12.01 24.82
N THR A 422 -17.28 -13.28 24.48
CA THR A 422 -18.12 -14.37 25.00
C THR A 422 -17.42 -15.05 26.17
N LEU A 423 -18.09 -15.11 27.33
CA LEU A 423 -17.55 -15.71 28.55
C LEU A 423 -18.28 -17.03 28.88
N PRO A 424 -17.56 -18.13 29.14
CA PRO A 424 -18.19 -19.43 29.33
C PRO A 424 -18.61 -19.70 30.79
N GLY A 425 -19.85 -20.14 30.99
CA GLY A 425 -20.31 -20.95 32.13
C GLY A 425 -20.25 -20.31 33.51
N LEU A 426 -20.31 -18.98 33.60
CA LEU A 426 -20.29 -18.23 34.86
C LEU A 426 -21.67 -17.63 35.14
N THR A 427 -22.14 -17.64 36.38
CA THR A 427 -23.37 -16.93 36.73
C THR A 427 -23.18 -16.26 38.08
N GLY A 428 -23.40 -14.95 38.14
CA GLY A 428 -23.40 -14.19 39.39
C GLY A 428 -22.02 -13.93 40.00
N ARG A 429 -20.96 -13.78 39.19
CA ARG A 429 -19.63 -13.36 39.66
C ARG A 429 -19.34 -11.92 39.26
N THR A 430 -18.48 -11.25 40.01
CA THR A 430 -17.95 -9.93 39.65
C THR A 430 -16.60 -10.11 38.97
N GLY A 431 -16.46 -9.57 37.77
CA GLY A 431 -15.18 -9.36 37.08
C GLY A 431 -14.79 -7.89 37.09
N THR A 432 -13.65 -7.59 36.50
CA THR A 432 -13.11 -6.23 36.33
C THR A 432 -12.94 -5.96 34.84
N LEU A 433 -13.72 -5.02 34.30
CA LEU A 433 -13.51 -4.47 32.97
C LEU A 433 -12.38 -3.45 33.05
N THR A 434 -11.35 -3.58 32.21
CA THR A 434 -10.25 -2.63 32.05
C THR A 434 -10.31 -2.04 30.64
N VAL A 435 -10.29 -0.72 30.54
CA VAL A 435 -10.30 0.00 29.25
C VAL A 435 -9.18 1.04 29.29
N THR A 436 -8.28 0.98 28.31
CA THR A 436 -7.23 1.98 28.15
C THR A 436 -7.58 2.87 26.96
N LEU A 437 -7.49 4.19 27.14
CA LEU A 437 -7.81 5.20 26.13
C LEU A 437 -6.61 6.11 25.90
N ARG A 438 -6.43 6.61 24.68
CA ARG A 438 -5.40 7.60 24.32
C ARG A 438 -6.01 8.65 23.40
N SER A 439 -5.52 9.89 23.44
CA SER A 439 -5.77 10.87 22.38
C SER A 439 -4.45 11.23 21.69
N PRO A 440 -4.36 11.17 20.35
CA PRO A 440 -3.14 11.51 19.64
C PRO A 440 -2.79 13.00 19.73
N GLU A 441 -3.78 13.86 19.98
CA GLU A 441 -3.60 15.29 20.12
C GLU A 441 -3.80 15.75 21.57
N ALA A 442 -3.09 16.82 21.96
CA ALA A 442 -3.21 17.41 23.29
C ALA A 442 -4.53 18.17 23.43
N ALA A 443 -5.61 17.46 23.79
CA ALA A 443 -6.89 18.08 24.09
C ALA A 443 -6.93 18.69 25.51
N SER A 444 -7.65 19.81 25.65
CA SER A 444 -7.87 20.49 26.92
C SER A 444 -8.79 19.71 27.89
N SER A 445 -9.63 18.81 27.37
CA SER A 445 -10.46 17.87 28.13
C SER A 445 -11.12 16.85 27.20
N ASN A 446 -10.85 15.56 27.40
CA ASN A 446 -11.59 14.46 26.79
C ASN A 446 -12.59 13.88 27.79
N LYS A 447 -13.79 13.50 27.34
CA LYS A 447 -14.83 12.86 28.16
C LYS A 447 -15.38 11.62 27.46
N VAL A 448 -15.53 10.52 28.18
CA VAL A 448 -16.10 9.27 27.64
C VAL A 448 -17.09 8.68 28.65
N ASP A 449 -18.28 8.35 28.16
CA ASP A 449 -19.29 7.57 28.88
C ASP A 449 -19.05 6.08 28.67
N PHE A 450 -19.09 5.33 29.77
CA PHE A 450 -18.93 3.89 29.80
C PHE A 450 -20.25 3.23 30.16
N ALA A 451 -20.68 2.26 29.36
CA ALA A 451 -21.83 1.43 29.68
C ALA A 451 -21.52 -0.04 29.38
N PHE A 452 -22.12 -0.96 30.13
CA PHE A 452 -21.83 -2.38 30.01
C PHE A 452 -23.09 -3.24 30.12
N GLY A 453 -23.20 -4.25 29.27
CA GLY A 453 -24.33 -5.14 29.18
C GLY A 453 -23.92 -6.59 28.94
N SER A 454 -24.84 -7.54 29.13
CA SER A 454 -24.62 -8.94 28.80
C SER A 454 -25.89 -9.62 28.28
N ILE A 455 -25.72 -10.66 27.46
CA ILE A 455 -26.77 -11.51 26.90
C ILE A 455 -26.44 -12.96 27.27
N THR A 456 -27.37 -13.66 27.91
CA THR A 456 -27.17 -15.07 28.26
C THR A 456 -27.14 -15.96 27.02
N GLN A 457 -26.28 -16.99 26.99
CA GLN A 457 -26.11 -17.90 25.85
C GLN A 457 -27.44 -18.52 25.34
N ALA A 458 -28.34 -18.92 26.24
CA ALA A 458 -29.64 -19.48 25.88
C ALA A 458 -30.54 -18.50 25.11
N ALA A 459 -30.49 -17.20 25.44
CA ALA A 459 -31.24 -16.15 24.75
C ALA A 459 -30.65 -15.87 23.35
N ALA A 460 -29.32 -15.96 23.20
CA ALA A 460 -28.65 -15.82 21.92
C ALA A 460 -29.08 -16.93 20.93
N HIS A 461 -29.25 -18.18 21.36
CA HIS A 461 -29.68 -19.28 20.48
C HIS A 461 -31.16 -19.21 20.02
N THR A 462 -32.07 -18.62 20.81
CA THR A 462 -33.52 -18.61 20.53
C THR A 462 -33.99 -17.66 19.42
N THR A 463 -33.18 -16.68 19.02
CA THR A 463 -33.57 -15.63 18.05
C THR A 463 -33.26 -16.01 16.59
N PHE A 464 -32.61 -17.15 16.36
CA PHE A 464 -32.19 -17.58 15.02
C PHE A 464 -33.23 -18.48 14.32
N VAL A 465 -33.85 -17.97 13.24
CA VAL A 465 -34.62 -18.77 12.26
C VAL A 465 -33.96 -18.59 10.90
N PRO A 466 -33.46 -19.66 10.24
CA PRO A 466 -32.85 -19.54 8.92
C PRO A 466 -33.91 -19.34 7.83
N PHE A 467 -33.77 -18.32 6.99
CA PHE A 467 -34.49 -18.23 5.72
C PHE A 467 -33.60 -18.69 4.57
N VAL A 468 -34.05 -19.70 3.83
CA VAL A 468 -33.47 -20.10 2.54
C VAL A 468 -34.28 -19.40 1.45
N SER A 469 -33.65 -18.51 0.69
CA SER A 469 -34.21 -18.03 -0.58
C SER A 469 -33.67 -18.89 -1.72
N ARG A 470 -34.57 -19.60 -2.39
CA ARG A 470 -34.34 -20.45 -3.56
C ARG A 470 -34.84 -19.68 -4.78
N GLY A 471 -33.96 -19.34 -5.73
CA GLY A 471 -34.35 -18.85 -7.06
C GLY A 471 -33.83 -17.45 -7.39
N GLY A 472 -33.13 -17.35 -8.54
CA GLY A 472 -32.28 -16.21 -8.89
C GLY A 472 -32.97 -15.01 -9.53
N THR A 473 -32.33 -13.86 -9.33
CA THR A 473 -32.11 -12.72 -10.23
C THR A 473 -31.23 -11.75 -9.45
N THR A 474 -30.04 -11.43 -9.98
CA THR A 474 -29.05 -10.55 -9.36
C THR A 474 -29.48 -9.09 -9.46
N GLY A 475 -29.93 -8.54 -8.34
CA GLY A 475 -29.99 -7.11 -8.06
C GLY A 475 -29.61 -6.92 -6.60
N VAL A 476 -28.58 -6.12 -6.32
CA VAL A 476 -28.20 -5.76 -4.95
C VAL A 476 -29.22 -4.75 -4.44
N ALA A 477 -30.35 -5.25 -3.95
CA ALA A 477 -31.17 -4.49 -3.03
C ALA A 477 -30.48 -4.56 -1.68
N SER A 478 -30.02 -3.42 -1.16
CA SER A 478 -29.67 -3.27 0.25
C SER A 478 -30.94 -3.49 1.09
N VAL A 479 -31.20 -4.75 1.41
CA VAL A 479 -32.20 -5.10 2.41
C VAL A 479 -31.61 -4.66 3.74
N LYS A 480 -32.04 -3.48 4.24
CA LYS A 480 -31.92 -3.15 5.66
C LYS A 480 -32.58 -4.28 6.44
N ALA A 481 -31.79 -5.24 6.91
CA ALA A 481 -32.22 -6.19 7.90
C ALA A 481 -32.45 -5.42 9.20
N ASN A 482 -33.65 -4.89 9.39
CA ASN A 482 -34.12 -4.49 10.71
C ASN A 482 -34.22 -5.75 11.58
N ALA A 483 -33.11 -6.20 12.14
CA ALA A 483 -33.07 -7.16 13.24
C ALA A 483 -32.92 -6.36 14.54
N ALA A 484 -34.00 -5.68 14.96
CA ALA A 484 -34.11 -5.24 16.35
C ALA A 484 -34.02 -6.49 17.24
N GLY A 485 -32.92 -6.70 17.98
CA GLY A 485 -32.90 -7.74 19.01
C GLY A 485 -31.58 -8.29 19.59
N LEU A 486 -30.39 -7.76 19.30
CA LEU A 486 -29.12 -8.27 19.89
C LEU A 486 -28.32 -7.25 20.71
N GLU A 487 -28.93 -6.10 21.06
CA GLU A 487 -28.32 -5.14 21.99
C GLU A 487 -28.70 -5.52 23.44
N PRO A 488 -27.74 -5.75 24.36
CA PRO A 488 -28.06 -6.01 25.76
C PRO A 488 -28.64 -4.77 26.43
N THR A 489 -29.36 -4.97 27.55
CA THR A 489 -29.66 -3.85 28.44
C THR A 489 -28.36 -3.38 29.11
N TYR A 490 -27.96 -2.14 28.83
CA TYR A 490 -26.75 -1.56 29.43
C TYR A 490 -27.02 -1.01 30.82
N THR A 491 -26.02 -1.19 31.69
CA THR A 491 -25.86 -0.45 32.93
C THR A 491 -24.78 0.61 32.73
N ALA A 492 -25.06 1.86 33.07
CA ALA A 492 -24.05 2.91 33.06
C ALA A 492 -22.97 2.62 34.13
N LEU A 493 -21.71 2.66 33.72
CA LEU A 493 -20.55 2.50 34.60
C LEU A 493 -20.02 3.84 35.11
N GLY A 494 -20.21 4.91 34.34
CA GLY A 494 -19.82 6.27 34.70
C GLY A 494 -19.34 7.07 33.49
N GLN A 495 -19.07 8.35 33.72
CA GLN A 495 -18.41 9.24 32.77
C GLN A 495 -17.03 9.58 33.34
N GLU A 496 -15.98 9.40 32.54
CA GLU A 496 -14.62 9.72 32.94
C GLU A 496 -14.05 10.86 32.10
N SER A 497 -13.02 11.54 32.61
CA SER A 497 -12.39 12.66 31.91
C SER A 497 -10.89 12.71 32.14
N TRP A 498 -10.14 13.09 31.10
CA TRP A 498 -8.69 13.29 31.19
C TRP A 498 -8.24 14.44 30.28
N THR A 499 -7.01 14.91 30.47
CA THR A 499 -6.39 15.99 29.69
C THR A 499 -5.02 15.55 29.17
N GLY A 500 -4.62 16.04 27.99
CA GLY A 500 -3.34 15.67 27.37
C GLY A 500 -3.43 14.41 26.49
N SER A 501 -2.28 14.01 25.94
CA SER A 501 -2.15 12.92 24.94
C SER A 501 -1.69 11.58 25.52
N ASP A 502 -1.43 11.52 26.84
CA ASP A 502 -1.02 10.29 27.51
C ASP A 502 -2.14 9.24 27.54
N ALA A 503 -1.76 7.96 27.54
CA ALA A 503 -2.70 6.86 27.71
C ALA A 503 -3.23 6.81 29.16
N VAL A 504 -4.56 6.71 29.31
CA VAL A 504 -5.26 6.60 30.59
C VAL A 504 -5.99 5.27 30.69
N THR A 505 -5.98 4.63 31.85
CA THR A 505 -6.63 3.33 32.07
C THR A 505 -7.72 3.43 33.13
N TYR A 506 -8.91 2.94 32.80
CA TYR A 506 -10.08 2.89 33.67
C TYR A 506 -10.43 1.44 34.00
N GLN A 507 -10.90 1.21 35.24
CA GLN A 507 -11.29 -0.12 35.72
C GLN A 507 -12.67 -0.07 36.39
N PHE A 508 -13.56 -0.96 35.96
CA PHE A 508 -14.94 -1.03 36.46
C PHE A 508 -15.28 -2.44 36.94
N PRO A 509 -15.92 -2.59 38.12
CA PRO A 509 -16.49 -3.87 38.52
C PRO A 509 -17.73 -4.17 37.66
N VAL A 510 -17.76 -5.33 37.01
CA VAL A 510 -18.85 -5.74 36.12
C VAL A 510 -19.39 -7.12 36.49
N ALA A 511 -20.69 -7.32 36.29
CA ALA A 511 -21.30 -8.64 36.46
C ALA A 511 -20.94 -9.54 35.27
N VAL A 512 -20.41 -10.72 35.57
CA VAL A 512 -20.03 -11.73 34.59
C VAL A 512 -21.02 -12.90 34.65
N THR A 513 -21.50 -13.26 33.47
CA THR A 513 -22.54 -14.26 33.21
C THR A 513 -22.06 -15.20 32.10
N ASP A 514 -22.88 -16.19 31.74
CA ASP A 514 -22.60 -17.15 30.68
C ASP A 514 -23.23 -16.62 29.39
N GLY A 515 -22.41 -16.25 28.41
CA GLY A 515 -22.85 -15.65 27.15
C GLY A 515 -22.03 -14.44 26.74
N LEU A 516 -22.64 -13.54 25.96
CA LEU A 516 -22.00 -12.38 25.35
C LEU A 516 -21.97 -11.20 26.33
N HIS A 517 -20.83 -10.53 26.45
CA HIS A 517 -20.64 -9.31 27.24
C HIS A 517 -20.26 -8.19 26.30
N VAL A 518 -20.90 -7.02 26.44
CA VAL A 518 -20.72 -5.88 25.54
C VAL A 518 -20.41 -4.62 26.34
N LEU A 519 -19.28 -4.01 26.06
CA LEU A 519 -18.90 -2.65 26.44
C LEU A 519 -19.42 -1.68 25.38
N LYS A 520 -20.03 -0.58 25.80
CA LYS A 520 -20.43 0.54 24.96
C LYS A 520 -19.70 1.79 25.44
N LEU A 521 -19.03 2.49 24.53
CA LEU A 521 -18.35 3.75 24.77
C LEU A 521 -19.05 4.86 23.99
N THR A 522 -19.16 6.05 24.57
CA THR A 522 -19.82 7.21 23.91
C THR A 522 -19.10 8.50 24.27
N LEU A 523 -19.01 9.45 23.35
CA LEU A 523 -18.51 10.80 23.63
C LEU A 523 -19.69 11.73 23.96
N PRO A 524 -19.87 12.16 25.23
CA PRO A 524 -21.00 13.00 25.64
C PRO A 524 -20.88 14.46 25.18
N GLU A 525 -19.67 14.92 24.87
CA GLU A 525 -19.35 16.27 24.40
C GLU A 525 -18.32 16.16 23.27
N ARG A 526 -18.18 17.18 22.41
CA ARG A 526 -17.16 17.16 21.34
C ARG A 526 -15.74 17.28 21.95
N PRO A 527 -14.88 16.25 21.92
CA PRO A 527 -13.45 16.51 22.06
C PRO A 527 -12.94 17.20 20.79
N LEU A 528 -11.83 17.94 20.91
CA LEU A 528 -11.15 18.54 19.75
C LEU A 528 -10.47 17.48 18.86
N SER A 529 -10.31 16.25 19.36
CA SER A 529 -9.52 15.17 18.78
C SER A 529 -10.14 13.79 18.98
N ARG A 530 -9.68 12.79 18.22
CA ARG A 530 -10.10 11.38 18.33
C ARG A 530 -9.66 10.78 19.66
N VAL A 531 -10.39 9.74 20.09
CA VAL A 531 -10.01 8.90 21.24
C VAL A 531 -9.76 7.48 20.77
N MET A 532 -8.53 7.02 20.86
CA MET A 532 -8.14 5.65 20.55
C MET A 532 -8.43 4.74 21.74
N VAL A 533 -9.02 3.57 21.48
CA VAL A 533 -9.29 2.53 22.47
C VAL A 533 -8.22 1.46 22.37
N VAL A 534 -7.44 1.26 23.43
CA VAL A 534 -6.43 0.20 23.54
C VAL A 534 -7.10 -1.03 24.17
N ALA A 535 -7.21 -2.10 23.38
CA ALA A 535 -7.70 -3.45 23.73
C ALA A 535 -8.43 -3.58 25.08
N PRO A 536 -9.77 -3.36 25.14
CA PRO A 536 -10.52 -3.52 26.37
C PRO A 536 -10.52 -4.99 26.82
N THR A 537 -10.45 -5.25 28.13
CA THR A 537 -10.40 -6.61 28.69
C THR A 537 -11.36 -6.78 29.87
N ILE A 538 -11.92 -7.99 30.06
CA ILE A 538 -12.56 -8.40 31.31
C ILE A 538 -11.67 -9.43 31.99
N THR A 539 -11.22 -9.12 33.20
CA THR A 539 -10.61 -10.08 34.11
C THR A 539 -11.68 -10.66 35.02
N TYR A 540 -11.85 -11.97 35.05
CA TYR A 540 -12.96 -12.60 35.77
C TYR A 540 -12.55 -13.91 36.43
N PRO A 541 -13.18 -14.28 37.55
CA PRO A 541 -12.80 -15.47 38.28
C PRO A 541 -13.30 -16.77 37.66
N VAL A 542 -12.37 -17.70 37.48
CA VAL A 542 -12.59 -19.05 36.98
C VAL A 542 -12.35 -20.07 38.09
N SER A 543 -13.18 -21.11 38.13
CA SER A 543 -13.01 -22.22 39.08
C SER A 543 -13.43 -23.56 38.47
N ARG A 544 -13.53 -23.60 37.14
CA ARG A 544 -13.97 -24.76 36.37
C ARG A 544 -13.06 -24.90 35.15
N ALA A 545 -12.53 -26.10 34.93
CA ALA A 545 -11.81 -26.43 33.71
C ALA A 545 -12.83 -26.89 32.65
N LEU A 546 -12.64 -26.47 31.40
CA LEU A 546 -13.43 -26.89 30.25
C LEU A 546 -12.53 -27.73 29.34
N GLY A 547 -13.03 -28.85 28.81
CA GLY A 547 -12.23 -29.73 27.95
C GLY A 547 -11.05 -30.43 28.64
N GLY A 548 -10.98 -30.42 29.98
CA GLY A 548 -9.89 -31.04 30.74
C GLY A 548 -8.64 -30.16 30.91
N SER A 549 -8.69 -28.90 30.47
CA SER A 549 -7.62 -27.92 30.64
C SER A 549 -8.11 -26.58 31.19
N LEU A 550 -7.21 -25.80 31.78
CA LEU A 550 -7.46 -24.43 32.21
C LEU A 550 -6.15 -23.64 32.20
N VAL A 551 -6.18 -22.41 31.68
CA VAL A 551 -5.10 -21.43 31.86
C VAL A 551 -5.68 -20.23 32.59
N ALA A 552 -5.06 -19.84 33.70
CA ALA A 552 -5.59 -18.78 34.56
C ALA A 552 -4.50 -18.16 35.45
N ASP A 553 -4.67 -16.88 35.77
CA ASP A 553 -3.82 -16.12 36.67
C ASP A 553 -4.24 -16.35 38.14
N GLY A 554 -3.29 -16.72 38.98
CA GLY A 554 -3.44 -16.81 40.43
C GLY A 554 -2.80 -15.62 41.15
N GLN A 555 -2.90 -15.65 42.47
CA GLN A 555 -2.52 -14.55 43.36
C GLN A 555 -1.12 -14.78 43.97
N ALA A 556 -0.45 -13.67 44.32
CA ALA A 556 0.77 -13.70 45.10
C ALA A 556 0.52 -14.19 46.53
N GLY A 557 1.50 -14.88 47.11
CA GLY A 557 1.46 -15.43 48.47
C GLY A 557 0.79 -16.80 48.56
N ALA A 558 0.76 -17.36 49.77
CA ALA A 558 0.28 -18.71 50.01
C ALA A 558 -1.25 -18.84 49.87
N HIS A 559 -1.69 -19.55 48.84
CA HIS A 559 -3.12 -19.78 48.54
C HIS A 559 -3.42 -21.24 48.20
N THR A 560 -4.66 -21.65 48.44
CA THR A 560 -5.19 -22.95 47.97
C THR A 560 -6.26 -22.74 46.91
N TYR A 561 -6.01 -23.24 45.71
CA TYR A 561 -6.91 -23.16 44.56
C TYR A 561 -7.73 -24.43 44.41
N ARG A 562 -9.01 -24.28 44.05
CA ARG A 562 -9.93 -25.40 43.80
C ARG A 562 -10.56 -25.26 42.42
N VAL A 563 -10.36 -26.28 41.59
CA VAL A 563 -10.89 -26.34 40.22
C VAL A 563 -11.88 -27.50 40.13
N SER A 564 -13.05 -27.22 39.56
CA SER A 564 -14.13 -28.19 39.35
C SER A 564 -14.29 -28.55 37.87
N GLY A 565 -15.10 -29.57 37.55
CA GLY A 565 -15.35 -29.96 36.16
C GLY A 565 -14.17 -30.67 35.49
N VAL A 566 -13.25 -31.18 36.29
CA VAL A 566 -12.10 -31.98 35.86
C VAL A 566 -12.45 -33.47 35.89
N ALA A 567 -11.79 -34.30 35.07
CA ALA A 567 -11.89 -35.76 35.19
C ALA A 567 -11.12 -36.26 36.42
N ASP A 568 -11.47 -37.42 36.96
CA ASP A 568 -10.67 -38.04 38.03
C ASP A 568 -9.34 -38.57 37.45
N GLY A 569 -8.24 -38.38 38.19
CA GLY A 569 -6.90 -38.78 37.74
C GLY A 569 -5.83 -37.72 37.93
N PRO A 570 -4.59 -37.97 37.45
CA PRO A 570 -3.49 -37.02 37.57
C PRO A 570 -3.69 -35.78 36.70
N PHE A 571 -3.18 -34.65 37.16
CA PHE A 571 -3.18 -33.36 36.45
C PHE A 571 -1.76 -32.79 36.42
N ALA A 572 -1.36 -32.30 35.26
CA ALA A 572 -0.24 -31.38 35.16
C ALA A 572 -0.70 -30.00 35.66
N VAL A 573 0.10 -29.37 36.52
CA VAL A 573 -0.09 -27.98 36.96
C VAL A 573 1.25 -27.28 36.84
N TRP A 574 1.37 -26.38 35.87
CA TRP A 574 2.60 -25.65 35.58
C TRP A 574 2.38 -24.17 35.88
N ASP A 575 3.34 -23.55 36.56
CA ASP A 575 3.52 -22.10 36.58
C ASP A 575 4.10 -21.68 35.22
N VAL A 576 3.31 -20.96 34.44
CA VAL A 576 3.60 -20.49 33.07
C VAL A 576 3.73 -18.96 33.01
N THR A 577 4.03 -18.33 34.15
CA THR A 577 4.23 -16.88 34.25
C THR A 577 5.33 -16.40 33.29
N ASP A 578 6.41 -17.15 33.20
CA ASP A 578 7.37 -17.07 32.11
C ASP A 578 7.04 -18.18 31.09
N PRO A 579 6.48 -17.87 29.92
CA PRO A 579 6.08 -18.87 28.94
C PRO A 579 7.26 -19.62 28.31
N SER A 580 8.48 -19.06 28.36
CA SER A 580 9.71 -19.71 27.88
C SER A 580 10.34 -20.61 28.95
N ARG A 581 10.03 -20.36 30.23
CA ARG A 581 10.56 -21.11 31.39
C ARG A 581 9.45 -21.52 32.37
N PRO A 582 8.48 -22.34 31.93
CA PRO A 582 7.50 -22.88 32.85
C PRO A 582 8.13 -23.74 33.95
N VAL A 583 7.43 -23.85 35.10
CA VAL A 583 7.84 -24.66 36.24
C VAL A 583 6.71 -25.61 36.65
N ALA A 584 6.96 -26.92 36.67
CA ALA A 584 5.98 -27.90 37.13
C ALA A 584 5.84 -27.88 38.66
N LEU A 585 4.59 -27.91 39.14
CA LEU A 585 4.30 -28.18 40.54
C LEU A 585 4.20 -29.70 40.79
N SER A 586 4.96 -30.19 41.76
CA SER A 586 4.97 -31.60 42.17
C SER A 586 4.23 -31.82 43.50
N GLY A 587 3.88 -33.08 43.80
CA GLY A 587 3.19 -33.43 45.05
C GLY A 587 1.70 -33.08 45.08
N ILE A 588 1.10 -32.76 43.93
CA ILE A 588 -0.34 -32.51 43.80
C ILE A 588 -1.09 -33.83 43.81
N ALA A 589 -2.10 -33.94 44.67
CA ALA A 589 -2.96 -35.13 44.72
C ALA A 589 -3.80 -35.25 43.43
N PRO A 590 -4.07 -36.46 42.93
CA PRO A 590 -4.96 -36.67 41.79
C PRO A 590 -6.33 -36.03 42.02
N ALA A 591 -6.94 -35.52 40.95
CA ALA A 591 -8.31 -35.04 40.99
C ALA A 591 -9.25 -36.20 41.37
N ALA A 592 -10.23 -35.91 42.22
CA ALA A 592 -11.19 -36.87 42.72
C ALA A 592 -12.57 -36.23 42.92
N GLY A 593 -13.63 -36.95 42.54
CA GLY A 593 -15.00 -36.43 42.62
C GLY A 593 -15.22 -35.22 41.70
N GLY A 594 -14.50 -35.17 40.57
CA GLY A 594 -14.58 -34.10 39.59
C GLY A 594 -13.95 -32.76 40.04
N ARG A 595 -13.02 -32.82 41.01
CA ARG A 595 -12.36 -31.64 41.59
C ARG A 595 -10.84 -31.86 41.74
N LEU A 596 -10.08 -30.81 41.44
CA LEU A 596 -8.65 -30.69 41.68
C LEU A 596 -8.40 -29.62 42.75
N SER A 597 -7.44 -29.86 43.63
CA SER A 597 -6.99 -28.88 44.63
C SER A 597 -5.47 -28.83 44.64
N PHE A 598 -4.90 -27.63 44.58
CA PHE A 598 -3.46 -27.42 44.70
C PHE A 598 -3.18 -26.13 45.48
N SER A 599 -1.98 -26.01 46.03
CA SER A 599 -1.55 -24.85 46.79
C SER A 599 -0.19 -24.38 46.29
N ASP A 600 0.01 -23.07 46.28
CA ASP A 600 1.28 -22.44 45.89
C ASP A 600 1.50 -21.15 46.69
N ASP A 601 2.76 -20.69 46.76
CA ASP A 601 3.19 -19.48 47.48
C ASP A 601 4.17 -18.64 46.62
N PRO A 602 3.73 -18.15 45.45
CA PRO A 602 4.60 -17.38 44.57
C PRO A 602 4.83 -15.96 45.13
N PRO A 603 6.03 -15.37 44.94
CA PRO A 603 6.34 -14.02 45.43
C PRO A 603 5.57 -12.91 44.70
N ALA A 604 5.00 -13.22 43.52
CA ALA A 604 4.17 -12.34 42.71
C ALA A 604 2.96 -13.13 42.16
N ALA A 605 2.02 -12.45 41.50
CA ALA A 605 0.94 -13.14 40.79
C ALA A 605 1.52 -14.10 39.75
N ALA A 606 1.02 -15.33 39.72
CA ALA A 606 1.55 -16.39 38.86
C ALA A 606 0.46 -16.89 37.92
N ARG A 607 0.79 -17.18 36.66
CA ARG A 607 -0.13 -17.79 35.70
C ARG A 607 0.02 -19.31 35.73
N TYR A 608 -1.08 -20.04 35.80
CA TYR A 608 -1.07 -21.51 35.85
C TYR A 608 -1.71 -22.11 34.62
N ALA A 609 -1.05 -23.11 34.04
CA ALA A 609 -1.63 -24.01 33.05
C ALA A 609 -1.90 -25.38 33.69
N LEU A 610 -3.15 -25.83 33.61
CA LEU A 610 -3.62 -27.10 34.14
C LEU A 610 -4.11 -27.98 33.00
N ALA A 611 -3.72 -29.26 32.99
CA ALA A 611 -4.25 -30.22 32.01
C ALA A 611 -4.33 -31.64 32.59
N SER A 612 -5.43 -32.33 32.32
CA SER A 612 -5.49 -33.80 32.39
C SER A 612 -4.79 -34.43 31.19
N SER A 613 -4.62 -35.75 31.17
CA SER A 613 -4.16 -36.48 29.98
C SER A 613 -4.99 -36.22 28.72
N SER A 614 -6.30 -35.98 28.86
CA SER A 614 -7.19 -35.63 27.74
C SER A 614 -7.24 -34.13 27.43
N GLY A 615 -6.73 -33.28 28.34
CA GLY A 615 -6.65 -31.83 28.16
C GLY A 615 -5.31 -31.35 27.59
N VAL A 616 -4.32 -32.25 27.48
CA VAL A 616 -3.09 -31.97 26.73
C VAL A 616 -3.42 -31.96 25.24
N ARG A 617 -3.10 -30.84 24.58
CA ARG A 617 -3.41 -30.56 23.19
C ARG A 617 -2.41 -31.22 22.24
N ARG A 618 -2.84 -31.35 20.99
CA ARG A 618 -1.97 -31.68 19.86
C ARG A 618 -1.75 -30.44 19.01
N VAL A 619 -0.56 -30.33 18.44
CA VAL A 619 -0.28 -29.30 17.43
C VAL A 619 -1.13 -29.54 16.19
N SER A 620 -1.52 -28.47 15.51
CA SER A 620 -2.35 -28.57 14.30
C SER A 620 -1.56 -29.03 13.08
N ALA A 621 -0.25 -28.79 13.07
CA ALA A 621 0.66 -29.26 12.03
C ALA A 621 2.09 -29.46 12.56
N ILE A 622 2.80 -30.42 11.96
CA ILE A 622 4.24 -30.62 12.08
C ILE A 622 4.81 -30.57 10.67
N THR A 623 5.61 -29.55 10.37
CA THR A 623 6.09 -29.28 9.01
C THR A 623 7.61 -29.24 8.98
N LYS A 624 8.23 -29.99 8.07
CA LYS A 624 9.66 -29.86 7.82
C LYS A 624 9.95 -28.55 7.09
N LEU A 625 10.87 -27.75 7.62
CA LEU A 625 11.26 -26.48 6.99
C LEU A 625 12.25 -26.70 5.84
N SER A 626 12.12 -25.87 4.81
CA SER A 626 12.98 -25.84 3.62
C SER A 626 13.41 -24.39 3.32
N PRO A 627 14.30 -23.81 4.16
CA PRO A 627 14.72 -22.42 4.03
C PRO A 627 15.44 -22.15 2.70
N VAL A 628 15.19 -20.96 2.14
CA VAL A 628 15.86 -20.51 0.91
C VAL A 628 17.29 -20.03 1.19
N ALA A 629 18.26 -20.51 0.41
CA ALA A 629 19.60 -19.91 0.43
C ALA A 629 19.59 -18.51 -0.20
N LEU A 630 20.39 -17.58 0.32
CA LEU A 630 20.48 -16.23 -0.25
C LEU A 630 21.13 -16.20 -1.66
N GLN A 631 22.02 -17.14 -1.96
CA GLN A 631 22.76 -17.23 -3.23
C GLN A 631 22.18 -18.31 -4.16
N PRO A 632 22.50 -18.30 -5.48
CA PRO A 632 23.21 -17.27 -6.24
C PRO A 632 22.45 -15.94 -6.44
N ALA A 633 23.20 -14.87 -6.67
CA ALA A 633 22.72 -13.55 -7.06
C ALA A 633 22.03 -13.52 -8.43
N ALA A 634 21.10 -12.59 -8.62
CA ALA A 634 20.36 -12.37 -9.87
C ALA A 634 19.97 -10.91 -10.06
N GLN A 635 19.73 -10.51 -11.32
CA GLN A 635 19.20 -9.19 -11.67
C GLN A 635 17.67 -9.12 -11.57
N TYR A 636 17.00 -10.25 -11.82
CA TYR A 636 15.55 -10.36 -11.83
C TYR A 636 15.10 -11.43 -10.84
N LEU A 637 14.50 -11.00 -9.73
CA LEU A 637 13.99 -11.88 -8.67
C LEU A 637 12.47 -12.02 -8.79
N ILE A 638 11.97 -13.25 -8.90
CA ILE A 638 10.54 -13.55 -8.77
C ILE A 638 10.30 -14.15 -7.39
N ILE A 639 9.43 -13.52 -6.61
CA ILE A 639 8.90 -14.08 -5.36
C ILE A 639 7.46 -14.52 -5.62
N THR A 640 7.15 -15.78 -5.31
CA THR A 640 5.85 -16.36 -5.66
C THR A 640 5.35 -17.39 -4.67
N HIS A 641 4.05 -17.64 -4.63
CA HIS A 641 3.50 -18.77 -3.89
C HIS A 641 3.84 -20.11 -4.59
N PRO A 642 4.05 -21.24 -3.86
CA PRO A 642 4.30 -22.54 -4.47
C PRO A 642 3.33 -22.96 -5.57
N ASP A 643 2.05 -22.57 -5.47
CA ASP A 643 1.01 -22.86 -6.47
C ASP A 643 1.27 -22.24 -7.85
N PHE A 644 2.06 -21.17 -7.92
CA PHE A 644 2.37 -20.45 -9.16
C PHE A 644 3.83 -20.65 -9.62
N LEU A 645 4.59 -21.51 -8.93
CA LEU A 645 6.01 -21.74 -9.19
C LEU A 645 6.31 -22.11 -10.65
N SER A 646 5.44 -22.90 -11.29
CA SER A 646 5.63 -23.28 -12.70
C SER A 646 5.52 -22.07 -13.65
N ALA A 647 4.56 -21.17 -13.42
CA ALA A 647 4.41 -19.96 -14.23
C ALA A 647 5.58 -18.99 -14.00
N ALA A 648 6.03 -18.83 -12.74
CA ALA A 648 7.22 -18.06 -12.42
C ALA A 648 8.48 -18.58 -13.12
N GLN A 649 8.69 -19.91 -13.13
CA GLN A 649 9.83 -20.53 -13.80
C GLN A 649 9.82 -20.30 -15.31
N ASN A 650 8.64 -20.32 -15.94
CA ASN A 650 8.50 -20.02 -17.37
C ASN A 650 8.86 -18.57 -17.69
N LEU A 651 8.39 -17.61 -16.89
CA LEU A 651 8.74 -16.20 -17.06
C LEU A 651 10.24 -15.96 -16.82
N ALA A 652 10.81 -16.57 -15.78
CA ALA A 652 12.24 -16.51 -15.50
C ALA A 652 13.09 -17.08 -16.66
N ALA A 653 12.66 -18.18 -17.27
CA ALA A 653 13.34 -18.75 -18.44
C ALA A 653 13.30 -17.79 -19.64
N HIS A 654 12.16 -17.14 -19.88
CA HIS A 654 12.02 -16.12 -20.93
C HIS A 654 12.93 -14.92 -20.68
N ARG A 655 12.93 -14.36 -19.46
CA ARG A 655 13.82 -13.25 -19.07
C ARG A 655 15.30 -13.63 -19.14
N SER A 656 15.63 -14.89 -18.84
CA SER A 656 16.99 -15.43 -19.02
C SER A 656 17.40 -15.50 -20.48
N ALA A 657 16.49 -15.89 -21.37
CA ALA A 657 16.73 -15.87 -22.82
C ALA A 657 16.91 -14.45 -23.36
N SER A 658 16.28 -13.45 -22.73
CA SER A 658 16.47 -12.02 -23.00
C SER A 658 17.73 -11.41 -22.37
N GLY A 659 18.56 -12.21 -21.68
CA GLY A 659 19.87 -11.79 -21.17
C GLY A 659 19.93 -11.40 -19.69
N LEU A 660 18.83 -11.49 -18.94
CA LEU A 660 18.83 -11.22 -17.49
C LEU A 660 19.22 -12.46 -16.70
N SER A 661 20.06 -12.30 -15.67
CA SER A 661 20.19 -13.35 -14.65
C SER A 661 18.93 -13.39 -13.79
N THR A 662 18.30 -14.57 -13.67
CA THR A 662 17.01 -14.71 -12.98
C THR A 662 17.07 -15.64 -11.77
N ARG A 663 16.23 -15.39 -10.78
CA ARG A 663 16.02 -16.25 -9.62
C ARG A 663 14.54 -16.33 -9.28
N VAL A 664 14.03 -17.53 -9.02
CA VAL A 664 12.68 -17.75 -8.51
C VAL A 664 12.76 -18.28 -7.10
N VAL A 665 12.04 -17.65 -6.18
CA VAL A 665 11.97 -18.01 -4.76
C VAL A 665 10.51 -18.12 -4.35
N THR A 666 10.19 -19.10 -3.50
CA THR A 666 8.82 -19.23 -2.97
C THR A 666 8.66 -18.44 -1.68
N THR A 667 7.48 -17.87 -1.45
CA THR A 667 7.13 -17.21 -0.19
C THR A 667 7.36 -18.13 1.01
N GLN A 668 6.91 -19.39 0.93
CA GLN A 668 7.12 -20.37 2.01
C GLN A 668 8.61 -20.60 2.32
N SER A 669 9.48 -20.71 1.31
CA SER A 669 10.92 -20.91 1.56
C SER A 669 11.59 -19.68 2.21
N ILE A 670 11.05 -18.48 2.00
CA ILE A 670 11.49 -17.27 2.72
C ILE A 670 11.00 -17.33 4.16
N TYR A 671 9.72 -17.66 4.37
CA TYR A 671 9.14 -17.77 5.71
C TYR A 671 9.88 -18.79 6.56
N ASP A 672 10.22 -19.94 5.98
CA ASP A 672 10.98 -21.00 6.64
C ASP A 672 12.35 -20.53 7.13
N ARG A 673 12.94 -19.51 6.49
CA ARG A 673 14.23 -18.91 6.87
C ARG A 673 14.08 -17.78 7.89
N LEU A 674 13.08 -16.91 7.74
CA LEU A 674 13.05 -15.61 8.40
C LEU A 674 11.89 -15.41 9.40
N SER A 675 10.86 -16.27 9.37
CA SER A 675 9.66 -16.14 10.22
C SER A 675 9.17 -17.48 10.78
N ALA A 676 10.08 -18.43 10.99
CA ALA A 676 9.76 -19.79 11.49
C ALA A 676 8.69 -20.52 10.64
N GLY A 677 8.61 -20.19 9.35
CA GLY A 677 7.65 -20.73 8.40
C GLY A 677 6.27 -20.06 8.42
N LEU A 678 6.04 -19.03 9.22
CA LEU A 678 4.77 -18.29 9.25
C LEU A 678 4.73 -17.19 8.19
N MET A 679 3.55 -16.90 7.65
CA MET A 679 3.38 -15.76 6.75
C MET A 679 3.78 -14.46 7.44
N ASP A 680 4.67 -13.72 6.80
CA ASP A 680 5.14 -12.42 7.28
C ASP A 680 5.69 -11.58 6.12
N ALA A 681 5.11 -10.40 5.90
CA ALA A 681 5.59 -9.49 4.85
C ALA A 681 7.00 -8.95 5.17
N GLU A 682 7.35 -8.78 6.45
CA GLU A 682 8.68 -8.31 6.85
C GLU A 682 9.75 -9.37 6.56
N ALA A 683 9.40 -10.67 6.57
CA ALA A 683 10.31 -11.72 6.14
C ALA A 683 10.66 -11.59 4.64
N ILE A 684 9.68 -11.31 3.79
CA ILE A 684 9.91 -11.06 2.35
C ILE A 684 10.77 -9.80 2.17
N ARG A 685 10.42 -8.70 2.84
CA ARG A 685 11.19 -7.45 2.79
C ARG A 685 12.63 -7.65 3.25
N THR A 686 12.83 -8.36 4.34
CA THR A 686 14.17 -8.69 4.88
C THR A 686 14.99 -9.48 3.86
N PHE A 687 14.40 -10.49 3.21
CA PHE A 687 15.08 -11.26 2.17
C PHE A 687 15.50 -10.38 0.98
N VAL A 688 14.62 -9.50 0.50
CA VAL A 688 14.92 -8.57 -0.59
C VAL A 688 16.02 -7.58 -0.19
N ARG A 689 16.00 -7.05 1.04
CA ARG A 689 17.07 -6.19 1.57
C ARG A 689 18.41 -6.91 1.63
N GLU A 690 18.44 -8.15 2.13
CA GLU A 690 19.68 -8.96 2.16
C GLU A 690 20.22 -9.24 0.75
N ALA A 691 19.33 -9.52 -0.21
CA ALA A 691 19.70 -9.72 -1.62
C ALA A 691 20.28 -8.42 -2.20
N TYR A 692 19.57 -7.31 -2.07
CA TYR A 692 20.02 -6.00 -2.54
C TYR A 692 21.34 -5.56 -1.87
N ALA A 693 21.55 -5.86 -0.59
CA ALA A 693 22.76 -5.51 0.15
C ALA A 693 23.97 -6.43 -0.15
N SER A 694 23.75 -7.67 -0.58
CA SER A 694 24.85 -8.64 -0.76
C SER A 694 25.17 -8.98 -2.22
N TRP A 695 24.20 -8.82 -3.13
CA TRP A 695 24.38 -9.15 -4.54
C TRP A 695 25.06 -7.99 -5.25
N ARG A 696 26.31 -8.20 -5.67
CA ARG A 696 27.17 -7.17 -6.25
C ARG A 696 27.63 -7.54 -7.65
N ASP A 697 27.58 -6.57 -8.56
CA ASP A 697 28.20 -6.66 -9.87
C ASP A 697 29.74 -6.51 -9.76
N PRO A 698 30.51 -6.74 -10.85
CA PRO A 698 31.97 -6.58 -10.84
C PRO A 698 32.45 -5.16 -10.48
N ASP A 699 31.61 -4.15 -10.65
CA ASP A 699 31.89 -2.73 -10.35
C ASP A 699 31.45 -2.33 -8.94
N GLY A 700 31.02 -3.31 -8.11
CA GLY A 700 30.56 -3.12 -6.74
C GLY A 700 29.14 -2.55 -6.61
N GLY A 701 28.40 -2.39 -7.71
CA GLY A 701 27.00 -1.95 -7.70
C GLY A 701 26.03 -3.07 -7.32
N PRO A 702 24.80 -2.76 -6.87
CA PRO A 702 23.78 -3.76 -6.57
C PRO A 702 23.30 -4.44 -7.86
N THR A 703 23.33 -5.77 -7.89
CA THR A 703 22.88 -6.55 -9.07
C THR A 703 21.37 -6.59 -9.20
N LEU A 704 20.64 -6.69 -8.08
CA LEU A 704 19.18 -6.79 -8.08
C LEU A 704 18.56 -5.52 -8.67
N THR A 705 17.89 -5.65 -9.81
CA THR A 705 17.32 -4.53 -10.58
C THR A 705 15.79 -4.60 -10.60
N TYR A 706 15.23 -5.81 -10.75
CA TYR A 706 13.79 -6.03 -10.84
C TYR A 706 13.33 -7.05 -9.80
N LEU A 707 12.17 -6.78 -9.19
CA LEU A 707 11.45 -7.68 -8.31
C LEU A 707 10.04 -7.89 -8.87
N LEU A 708 9.68 -9.12 -9.18
CA LEU A 708 8.31 -9.50 -9.51
C LEU A 708 7.67 -10.26 -8.35
N LEU A 709 6.53 -9.76 -7.89
CA LEU A 709 5.65 -10.44 -6.95
C LEU A 709 4.56 -11.18 -7.74
N LEU A 710 4.65 -12.51 -7.84
CA LEU A 710 3.68 -13.33 -8.56
C LEU A 710 2.73 -14.01 -7.57
N GLY A 711 1.57 -13.40 -7.37
CA GLY A 711 0.52 -13.86 -6.49
C GLY A 711 -0.27 -12.69 -5.90
N ASP A 712 -1.57 -12.90 -5.72
CA ASP A 712 -2.45 -11.91 -5.12
C ASP A 712 -2.34 -11.87 -3.58
N GLY A 713 -2.97 -10.87 -2.96
CA GLY A 713 -3.02 -10.68 -1.52
C GLY A 713 -4.33 -10.07 -1.05
N SER A 714 -4.52 -9.97 0.26
CA SER A 714 -5.66 -9.29 0.86
C SER A 714 -5.29 -8.71 2.21
N TYR A 715 -5.83 -7.54 2.54
CA TYR A 715 -5.73 -6.99 3.89
C TYR A 715 -6.42 -7.88 4.95
N ASP A 716 -7.34 -8.76 4.55
CA ASP A 716 -8.03 -9.70 5.45
C ASP A 716 -7.24 -10.99 5.66
N PHE A 717 -6.07 -10.87 6.27
CA PHE A 717 -5.13 -11.98 6.47
C PHE A 717 -5.70 -13.18 7.25
N LYS A 718 -6.66 -12.93 8.14
CA LYS A 718 -7.27 -13.94 9.02
C LYS A 718 -8.64 -14.43 8.51
N ASP A 719 -9.03 -14.04 7.29
CA ASP A 719 -10.34 -14.34 6.68
C ASP A 719 -11.50 -14.04 7.64
N ARG A 720 -11.44 -12.86 8.25
CA ARG A 720 -12.41 -12.41 9.24
C ARG A 720 -13.71 -12.00 8.56
N LEU A 721 -13.63 -11.38 7.38
CA LEU A 721 -14.78 -11.07 6.51
C LEU A 721 -15.42 -12.32 5.90
N ASN A 722 -14.75 -13.48 5.97
CA ASN A 722 -15.22 -14.75 5.42
C ASN A 722 -15.44 -14.68 3.89
N HIS A 723 -14.59 -13.93 3.19
CA HIS A 723 -14.56 -13.90 1.73
C HIS A 723 -13.69 -15.04 1.15
N GLY A 724 -12.87 -15.68 1.98
CA GLY A 724 -11.95 -16.73 1.57
C GLY A 724 -10.81 -16.22 0.69
N ALA A 725 -10.51 -14.91 0.76
CA ALA A 725 -9.43 -14.30 -0.03
C ALA A 725 -8.08 -14.83 0.47
N ALA A 726 -7.33 -15.47 -0.43
CA ALA A 726 -6.03 -16.05 -0.09
C ALA A 726 -4.92 -14.99 -0.19
N ASN A 727 -3.97 -15.07 0.75
CA ASN A 727 -2.74 -14.29 0.71
C ASN A 727 -1.60 -15.14 0.13
N TYR A 728 -1.40 -15.05 -1.19
CA TYR A 728 -0.33 -15.79 -1.88
C TYR A 728 1.03 -15.09 -1.72
N VAL A 729 1.04 -13.78 -1.95
CA VAL A 729 2.13 -12.87 -1.61
C VAL A 729 1.48 -11.71 -0.84
N PRO A 730 1.68 -11.59 0.49
CA PRO A 730 0.95 -10.63 1.30
C PRO A 730 1.15 -9.20 0.78
N PRO A 731 0.15 -8.30 0.87
CA PRO A 731 0.39 -6.88 0.68
C PRO A 731 1.23 -6.36 1.85
N TYR A 732 2.19 -5.47 1.55
CA TYR A 732 2.86 -4.69 2.60
C TYR A 732 2.00 -3.44 2.84
N LEU A 733 1.30 -3.39 3.96
CA LEU A 733 0.43 -2.27 4.32
C LEU A 733 1.27 -1.19 5.01
N GLY A 734 1.30 0.03 4.48
CA GLY A 734 1.95 1.16 5.13
C GLY A 734 0.92 2.10 5.77
N GLU A 735 1.34 2.73 6.85
CA GLU A 735 0.44 3.30 7.86
C GLU A 735 0.29 4.82 7.81
N ASP A 736 1.13 5.47 7.00
CA ASP A 736 1.28 6.93 6.94
C ASP A 736 1.23 7.46 5.49
N PHE A 737 0.50 6.77 4.62
CA PHE A 737 0.26 7.26 3.27
C PHE A 737 -0.90 8.26 3.33
N ASP A 738 -0.57 9.53 3.19
CA ASP A 738 -1.52 10.65 3.20
C ASP A 738 -2.59 10.47 2.08
N PRO A 739 -3.84 10.92 2.27
CA PRO A 739 -4.34 11.67 3.40
C PRO A 739 -4.40 10.86 4.70
N TYR A 740 -3.79 11.38 5.78
CA TYR A 740 -3.59 10.83 7.14
C TYR A 740 -4.88 10.34 7.85
N TRP A 741 -5.99 10.32 7.13
CA TRP A 741 -7.35 10.09 7.57
C TRP A 741 -8.09 8.98 6.78
N GLU A 742 -7.44 8.24 5.87
CA GLU A 742 -8.04 7.05 5.20
C GLU A 742 -7.28 5.71 5.41
N GLY A 743 -6.16 5.77 6.14
CA GLY A 743 -5.39 4.64 6.68
C GLY A 743 -4.63 3.75 5.70
N GLN A 744 -4.54 2.46 6.03
CA GLN A 744 -3.49 1.60 5.46
C GLN A 744 -3.71 1.30 3.97
N SER A 745 -2.74 1.69 3.14
CA SER A 745 -2.67 1.31 1.72
C SER A 745 -1.53 0.34 1.46
N ALA A 746 -1.69 -0.55 0.48
CA ALA A 746 -0.60 -1.45 0.09
C ALA A 746 0.49 -0.67 -0.65
N SER A 747 1.74 -0.99 -0.34
CA SER A 747 2.92 -0.48 -1.04
C SER A 747 3.87 -1.63 -1.35
N ASP A 748 3.82 -2.13 -2.58
CA ASP A 748 4.80 -3.12 -3.05
C ASP A 748 6.22 -2.54 -3.09
N HIS A 749 6.34 -1.22 -3.17
CA HIS A 749 7.60 -0.51 -3.09
C HIS A 749 8.34 -0.78 -1.77
N MET A 750 7.62 -0.92 -0.66
CA MET A 750 8.21 -1.18 0.66
C MET A 750 8.98 -2.51 0.75
N TYR A 751 8.71 -3.49 -0.13
CA TYR A 751 9.52 -4.71 -0.21
C TYR A 751 10.96 -4.44 -0.64
N ALA A 752 11.20 -3.35 -1.37
CA ALA A 752 12.46 -3.01 -2.00
C ALA A 752 13.17 -1.79 -1.40
N ASN A 753 12.59 -1.10 -0.41
CA ASN A 753 13.13 0.17 0.06
C ASN A 753 12.90 0.46 1.56
N GLU A 754 13.63 1.46 2.07
CA GLU A 754 13.33 2.20 3.29
C GLU A 754 12.46 3.42 2.95
N ARG A 755 11.55 3.76 3.87
CA ARG A 755 10.37 4.62 3.66
C ARG A 755 10.71 5.99 3.01
N LEU A 756 9.85 6.50 2.13
CA LEU A 756 9.91 7.85 1.48
C LEU A 756 11.12 8.15 0.56
N THR A 757 11.84 7.15 0.06
CA THR A 757 12.89 7.37 -0.95
C THR A 757 12.53 6.73 -2.29
N VAL A 758 13.09 7.24 -3.39
CA VAL A 758 12.84 6.70 -4.74
C VAL A 758 13.44 5.28 -4.86
N PRO A 759 12.70 4.29 -5.42
CA PRO A 759 13.13 2.90 -5.44
C PRO A 759 14.43 2.65 -6.17
N SER A 760 15.31 1.89 -5.52
CA SER A 760 16.49 1.32 -6.17
C SER A 760 16.22 -0.01 -6.88
N VAL A 761 15.10 -0.68 -6.61
CA VAL A 761 14.67 -1.90 -7.31
C VAL A 761 13.30 -1.66 -7.90
N GLN A 762 13.12 -2.01 -9.17
CA GLN A 762 11.85 -1.84 -9.87
C GLN A 762 10.91 -3.01 -9.55
N VAL A 763 9.86 -2.71 -8.79
CA VAL A 763 8.90 -3.70 -8.30
C VAL A 763 7.67 -3.70 -9.21
N GLY A 764 7.20 -4.90 -9.57
CA GLY A 764 5.87 -5.09 -10.11
C GLY A 764 5.18 -6.32 -9.53
N ARG A 765 3.85 -6.35 -9.65
CA ARG A 765 3.02 -7.43 -9.13
C ARG A 765 2.09 -7.98 -10.19
N VAL A 766 2.01 -9.31 -10.28
CA VAL A 766 0.99 -10.03 -11.04
C VAL A 766 0.05 -10.70 -10.04
N PRO A 767 -1.13 -10.09 -9.74
CA PRO A 767 -2.04 -10.51 -8.67
C PRO A 767 -2.94 -11.66 -9.12
N VAL A 768 -2.34 -12.84 -9.28
CA VAL A 768 -3.04 -14.06 -9.72
C VAL A 768 -3.54 -14.87 -8.54
N ARG A 769 -4.74 -15.44 -8.68
CA ARG A 769 -5.40 -16.25 -7.64
C ARG A 769 -5.40 -17.74 -7.97
N THR A 770 -5.09 -18.11 -9.21
CA THR A 770 -5.04 -19.50 -9.65
C THR A 770 -3.85 -19.79 -10.58
N ALA A 771 -3.41 -21.04 -10.64
CA ALA A 771 -2.34 -21.46 -11.55
C ALA A 771 -2.70 -21.25 -13.03
N ALA A 772 -3.99 -21.29 -13.38
CA ALA A 772 -4.48 -21.03 -14.73
C ALA A 772 -4.34 -19.54 -15.10
N GLU A 773 -4.72 -18.64 -14.19
CA GLU A 773 -4.50 -17.20 -14.36
C GLU A 773 -3.00 -16.87 -14.47
N ALA A 774 -2.17 -17.44 -13.58
CA ALA A 774 -0.72 -17.28 -13.62
C ALA A 774 -0.13 -17.70 -14.98
N SER A 775 -0.54 -18.87 -15.49
CA SER A 775 -0.09 -19.37 -16.78
C SER A 775 -0.59 -18.49 -17.94
N ALA A 776 -1.82 -17.98 -17.86
CA ALA A 776 -2.40 -17.12 -18.90
C ALA A 776 -1.69 -15.76 -18.97
N VAL A 777 -1.47 -15.08 -17.85
CA VAL A 777 -0.80 -13.77 -17.82
C VAL A 777 0.67 -13.91 -18.23
N VAL A 778 1.39 -14.92 -17.74
CA VAL A 778 2.78 -15.17 -18.17
C VAL A 778 2.85 -15.51 -19.66
N GLY A 779 1.95 -16.37 -20.16
CA GLY A 779 1.87 -16.68 -21.58
C GLY A 779 1.60 -15.44 -22.44
N LYS A 780 0.73 -14.55 -21.97
CA LYS A 780 0.40 -13.27 -22.61
C LYS A 780 1.60 -12.34 -22.70
N ILE A 781 2.40 -12.23 -21.64
CA ILE A 781 3.65 -11.46 -21.61
C ILE A 781 4.65 -12.00 -22.63
N ILE A 782 4.89 -13.31 -22.60
CA ILE A 782 5.84 -13.96 -23.51
C ILE A 782 5.41 -13.80 -24.98
N ALA A 783 4.11 -14.00 -25.28
CA ALA A 783 3.58 -13.82 -26.63
C ALA A 783 3.76 -12.38 -27.12
N TYR A 784 3.44 -11.38 -26.29
CA TYR A 784 3.61 -9.96 -26.63
C TYR A 784 5.06 -9.63 -27.04
N GLU A 785 6.05 -10.13 -26.29
CA GLU A 785 7.46 -9.82 -26.54
C GLU A 785 8.07 -10.65 -27.68
N THR A 786 7.53 -11.83 -27.99
CA THR A 786 8.07 -12.72 -29.03
C THR A 786 7.43 -12.50 -30.40
N GLU A 787 6.13 -12.19 -30.45
CA GLU A 787 5.39 -11.97 -31.69
C GLU A 787 5.40 -10.49 -32.10
N GLY A 788 5.66 -9.58 -31.15
CA GLY A 788 5.55 -8.13 -31.32
C GLY A 788 4.09 -7.68 -31.40
N ALA A 789 3.80 -6.42 -31.05
CA ALA A 789 2.40 -5.97 -30.96
C ALA A 789 1.70 -5.61 -32.29
N GLY A 790 2.26 -6.06 -33.42
CA GLY A 790 1.67 -5.93 -34.76
C GLY A 790 1.56 -4.49 -35.30
N SER A 791 0.88 -4.30 -36.44
CA SER A 791 0.67 -3.00 -37.10
C SER A 791 -0.34 -2.08 -36.39
N ALA A 792 -0.83 -2.46 -35.21
CA ALA A 792 -1.82 -1.71 -34.42
C ALA A 792 -1.20 -0.54 -33.61
N LEU A 793 0.12 -0.33 -33.70
CA LEU A 793 0.90 0.50 -32.76
C LEU A 793 1.33 1.88 -33.29
N GLN A 794 0.41 2.65 -33.86
CA GLN A 794 0.63 4.11 -34.02
C GLN A 794 -0.38 4.95 -33.24
N ASN A 795 -1.31 4.30 -32.55
CA ASN A 795 -2.39 4.97 -31.83
C ASN A 795 -2.12 5.01 -30.32
N ALA A 796 -2.64 6.05 -29.67
CA ALA A 796 -2.73 6.14 -28.22
C ALA A 796 -4.13 6.63 -27.85
N LEU A 797 -4.68 6.06 -26.78
CA LEU A 797 -6.04 6.33 -26.29
C LEU A 797 -5.95 7.12 -24.98
N PHE A 798 -6.52 8.31 -24.97
CA PHE A 798 -6.58 9.18 -23.80
C PHE A 798 -8.04 9.34 -23.38
N ALA A 799 -8.31 8.99 -22.13
CA ALA A 799 -9.59 9.18 -21.48
C ALA A 799 -9.45 10.15 -20.31
N ALA A 800 -10.48 10.97 -20.07
CA ALA A 800 -10.49 11.93 -18.98
C ALA A 800 -11.92 12.05 -18.41
N ASP A 801 -12.00 12.24 -17.11
CA ASP A 801 -13.26 12.55 -16.43
C ASP A 801 -13.70 14.00 -16.67
N ASP A 802 -14.92 14.33 -16.25
CA ASP A 802 -15.41 15.70 -16.28
C ASP A 802 -14.61 16.55 -15.28
N PRO A 803 -14.44 17.86 -15.55
CA PRO A 803 -13.72 18.73 -14.65
C PRO A 803 -14.22 18.59 -13.20
N ASP A 804 -13.31 18.54 -12.24
CA ASP A 804 -13.70 18.56 -10.83
C ASP A 804 -14.29 19.94 -10.51
N MET A 805 -15.62 19.98 -10.38
CA MET A 805 -16.40 21.18 -10.12
C MET A 805 -16.43 21.46 -8.63
N ARG A 806 -15.77 22.54 -8.24
CA ARG A 806 -15.67 22.99 -6.85
C ARG A 806 -16.91 23.80 -6.47
N ASP A 807 -17.84 23.20 -5.73
CA ASP A 807 -19.03 23.89 -5.19
C ASP A 807 -18.71 24.57 -3.84
N TYR A 808 -18.58 25.90 -3.86
CA TYR A 808 -18.35 26.75 -2.69
C TYR A 808 -19.63 27.07 -1.87
N GLY A 809 -20.79 26.46 -2.20
CA GLY A 809 -22.06 26.73 -1.53
C GLY A 809 -22.64 28.12 -1.81
N ASN A 810 -22.01 28.88 -2.71
CA ASN A 810 -22.44 30.20 -3.21
C ASN A 810 -22.83 30.18 -4.70
N GLY A 811 -22.69 29.03 -5.38
CA GLY A 811 -23.05 28.86 -6.79
C GLY A 811 -21.97 29.24 -7.81
N GLU A 812 -20.68 29.26 -7.44
CA GLU A 812 -19.56 29.50 -8.37
C GLU A 812 -18.52 28.37 -8.38
N GLU A 813 -17.93 28.09 -9.55
CA GLU A 813 -17.09 26.92 -9.90
C GLU A 813 -15.62 27.29 -10.13
N LEU A 814 -14.68 26.57 -9.50
CA LEU A 814 -13.26 26.51 -9.90
C LEU A 814 -12.94 25.09 -10.38
N SER A 815 -12.37 24.96 -11.58
CA SER A 815 -12.20 23.67 -12.27
C SER A 815 -10.74 23.21 -12.30
N TYR A 816 -10.45 22.03 -11.75
CA TYR A 816 -9.31 21.22 -12.18
C TYR A 816 -9.74 20.41 -13.41
N SER A 817 -9.28 20.81 -14.60
CA SER A 817 -9.67 20.15 -15.84
C SER A 817 -8.81 18.91 -16.10
N PHE A 818 -9.38 17.72 -15.87
CA PHE A 818 -8.76 16.45 -16.25
C PHE A 818 -8.52 16.35 -17.76
N SER A 819 -9.39 16.96 -18.58
CA SER A 819 -9.17 17.03 -20.03
C SER A 819 -7.92 17.83 -20.41
N GLU A 820 -7.58 18.89 -19.66
CA GLU A 820 -6.32 19.62 -19.88
C GLU A 820 -5.08 18.79 -19.51
N MET A 821 -5.16 17.99 -18.44
CA MET A 821 -4.10 17.04 -18.08
C MET A 821 -3.90 16.00 -19.18
N ALA A 822 -4.98 15.46 -19.74
CA ALA A 822 -4.92 14.54 -20.87
C ALA A 822 -4.33 15.19 -22.13
N GLU A 823 -4.67 16.44 -22.45
CA GLU A 823 -4.05 17.16 -23.56
C GLU A 823 -2.56 17.47 -23.35
N GLU A 824 -2.13 17.67 -22.09
CA GLU A 824 -0.72 17.76 -21.73
C GLU A 824 0.02 16.45 -21.98
N ALA A 825 -0.57 15.34 -21.54
CA ALA A 825 -0.07 13.99 -21.78
C ALA A 825 0.01 13.66 -23.29
N ILE A 826 -0.96 14.12 -24.10
CA ILE A 826 -0.93 14.00 -25.57
C ILE A 826 0.25 14.76 -26.17
N ARG A 827 0.52 15.99 -25.72
CA ARG A 827 1.68 16.77 -26.21
C ARG A 827 2.99 16.05 -25.90
N GLN A 828 3.11 15.46 -24.71
CA GLN A 828 4.28 14.67 -24.32
C GLN A 828 4.40 13.43 -25.20
N ALA A 829 3.34 12.65 -25.36
CA ALA A 829 3.34 11.44 -26.18
C ALA A 829 3.73 11.72 -27.64
N THR A 830 3.16 12.76 -28.25
CA THR A 830 3.44 13.12 -29.65
C THR A 830 4.82 13.72 -29.86
N SER A 831 5.42 14.35 -28.84
CA SER A 831 6.77 14.93 -28.92
C SER A 831 7.87 13.88 -29.08
N THR A 832 7.62 12.64 -28.62
CA THR A 832 8.55 11.51 -28.79
C THR A 832 8.65 11.02 -30.23
N GLY A 833 7.66 11.33 -31.07
CA GLY A 833 7.54 10.79 -32.43
C GLY A 833 7.01 9.35 -32.51
N ALA A 834 6.85 8.64 -31.39
CA ALA A 834 6.31 7.28 -31.35
C ALA A 834 4.80 7.22 -31.64
N VAL A 835 4.08 8.28 -31.24
CA VAL A 835 2.64 8.46 -31.54
C VAL A 835 2.48 9.63 -32.49
N ALA A 836 1.95 9.37 -33.68
CA ALA A 836 1.63 10.44 -34.62
C ALA A 836 0.41 11.24 -34.12
N PRO A 837 0.31 12.56 -34.37
CA PRO A 837 -0.88 13.34 -33.99
C PRO A 837 -2.21 12.75 -34.51
N GLY A 838 -2.20 12.12 -35.69
CA GLY A 838 -3.38 11.43 -36.25
C GLY A 838 -3.72 10.08 -35.60
N GLY A 839 -2.83 9.52 -34.79
CA GLY A 839 -3.02 8.30 -34.01
C GLY A 839 -3.68 8.52 -32.65
N VAL A 840 -3.86 9.77 -32.22
CA VAL A 840 -4.48 10.09 -30.93
C VAL A 840 -5.99 9.83 -30.98
N ARG A 841 -6.54 9.17 -29.96
CA ARG A 841 -7.98 8.99 -29.72
C ARG A 841 -8.33 9.58 -28.36
N ARG A 842 -9.46 10.28 -28.28
CA ARG A 842 -9.91 11.03 -27.10
C ARG A 842 -11.30 10.55 -26.70
N VAL A 843 -11.49 10.33 -25.39
CA VAL A 843 -12.79 10.08 -24.77
C VAL A 843 -12.85 10.85 -23.45
N TYR A 844 -13.37 12.07 -23.51
CA TYR A 844 -13.46 12.96 -22.34
C TYR A 844 -14.90 13.10 -21.92
N HIS A 845 -15.19 12.91 -20.64
CA HIS A 845 -16.46 13.29 -20.06
C HIS A 845 -16.64 14.81 -20.09
N SER A 846 -17.89 15.23 -20.26
CA SER A 846 -18.29 16.63 -20.19
C SER A 846 -19.66 16.76 -19.54
N ASP A 847 -19.77 17.75 -18.68
CA ASP A 847 -20.98 18.29 -18.08
C ASP A 847 -21.77 19.20 -19.04
N ASP A 848 -21.08 19.81 -20.01
CA ASP A 848 -21.68 20.65 -21.05
C ASP A 848 -22.27 19.82 -22.21
N GLU A 849 -23.59 19.87 -22.36
CA GLU A 849 -24.33 19.22 -23.45
C GLU A 849 -23.85 19.68 -24.83
N GLN A 850 -23.41 20.94 -24.94
CA GLN A 850 -22.94 21.54 -26.20
C GLN A 850 -21.50 21.14 -26.53
N ALA A 851 -20.69 20.72 -25.55
CA ALA A 851 -19.32 20.28 -25.76
C ALA A 851 -19.23 18.96 -26.55
N SER A 852 -20.32 18.18 -26.62
CA SER A 852 -20.42 16.97 -27.45
C SER A 852 -20.22 17.21 -28.95
N GLU A 853 -20.28 18.49 -29.41
CA GLU A 853 -19.92 18.86 -30.79
C GLU A 853 -18.39 18.93 -31.03
N ALA A 854 -17.57 18.96 -29.97
CA ALA A 854 -16.12 18.95 -30.04
C ALA A 854 -15.57 17.51 -30.14
N ALA A 855 -14.58 17.29 -31.02
CA ALA A 855 -14.04 15.96 -31.29
C ALA A 855 -13.43 15.29 -30.04
N GLY A 856 -14.14 14.30 -29.49
CA GLY A 856 -13.68 13.47 -28.37
C GLY A 856 -14.30 13.80 -27.01
N TYR A 857 -15.12 14.84 -26.90
CA TYR A 857 -15.91 15.14 -25.71
C TYR A 857 -17.27 14.46 -25.79
N TYR A 858 -17.69 13.83 -24.69
CA TYR A 858 -18.93 13.11 -24.56
C TYR A 858 -19.70 13.66 -23.37
N TRP A 859 -20.91 14.15 -23.62
CA TRP A 859 -21.78 14.62 -22.56
C TRP A 859 -22.25 13.45 -21.68
N VAL A 860 -22.23 13.60 -20.36
CA VAL A 860 -22.58 12.51 -19.41
C VAL A 860 -23.83 12.77 -18.58
N GLY A 861 -24.69 13.72 -18.98
CA GLY A 861 -25.94 13.99 -18.26
C GLY A 861 -27.09 13.02 -18.52
N SER A 862 -26.88 11.90 -19.22
CA SER A 862 -27.86 10.82 -19.39
C SER A 862 -27.21 9.44 -19.57
N ASP A 863 -27.93 8.37 -19.22
CA ASP A 863 -27.48 6.98 -19.38
C ASP A 863 -27.09 6.63 -20.82
N ASP A 864 -27.86 7.11 -21.81
CA ASP A 864 -27.60 6.83 -23.23
C ASP A 864 -26.27 7.45 -23.69
N ALA A 865 -25.96 8.66 -23.23
CA ALA A 865 -24.73 9.35 -23.59
C ALA A 865 -23.49 8.74 -22.90
N LEU A 866 -23.63 8.28 -21.66
CA LEU A 866 -22.60 7.48 -20.98
C LEU A 866 -22.31 6.15 -21.72
N VAL A 867 -23.36 5.48 -22.20
CA VAL A 867 -23.23 4.27 -23.02
C VAL A 867 -22.50 4.57 -24.33
N GLU A 868 -22.75 5.72 -24.95
CA GLU A 868 -22.01 6.15 -26.15
C GLU A 868 -20.51 6.36 -25.86
N ALA A 869 -20.18 7.08 -24.79
CA ALA A 869 -18.80 7.31 -24.36
C ALA A 869 -18.07 5.98 -24.07
N THR A 870 -18.72 5.09 -23.32
CA THR A 870 -18.20 3.75 -22.99
C THR A 870 -17.97 2.93 -24.26
N ASN A 871 -18.92 2.94 -25.20
CA ASN A 871 -18.80 2.23 -26.47
C ASN A 871 -17.65 2.78 -27.32
N ALA A 872 -17.48 4.11 -27.36
CA ALA A 872 -16.37 4.75 -28.07
C ALA A 872 -15.03 4.31 -27.48
N LEU A 873 -14.87 4.39 -26.16
CA LEU A 873 -13.67 3.92 -25.43
C LEU A 873 -13.35 2.46 -25.79
N MET A 874 -14.32 1.56 -25.63
CA MET A 874 -14.15 0.13 -25.89
C MET A 874 -13.85 -0.17 -27.37
N ASN A 875 -14.43 0.61 -28.30
CA ASN A 875 -14.14 0.48 -29.72
C ASN A 875 -12.72 0.91 -30.07
N TYR A 876 -12.24 2.05 -29.54
CA TYR A 876 -10.87 2.49 -29.75
C TYR A 876 -9.86 1.52 -29.14
N TRP A 877 -10.14 0.98 -27.96
CA TRP A 877 -9.28 -0.03 -27.34
C TRP A 877 -9.17 -1.30 -28.22
N ARG A 878 -10.30 -1.79 -28.74
CA ARG A 878 -10.31 -2.96 -29.65
C ARG A 878 -9.60 -2.72 -30.98
N GLN A 879 -9.53 -1.47 -31.45
CA GLN A 879 -8.74 -1.12 -32.64
C GLN A 879 -7.23 -1.18 -32.38
N GLY A 880 -6.82 -1.11 -31.11
CA GLY A 880 -5.45 -1.17 -30.65
C GLY A 880 -4.86 0.21 -30.37
N ALA A 881 -4.22 0.30 -29.20
CA ALA A 881 -3.45 1.44 -28.75
C ALA A 881 -2.17 0.92 -28.09
N LEU A 882 -1.05 1.60 -28.33
CA LEU A 882 0.22 1.30 -27.67
C LEU A 882 0.18 1.71 -26.19
N LEU A 883 -0.48 2.85 -25.94
CA LEU A 883 -0.68 3.46 -24.64
C LEU A 883 -2.16 3.78 -24.47
N THR A 884 -2.72 3.35 -23.36
CA THR A 884 -4.01 3.83 -22.84
C THR A 884 -3.73 4.64 -21.59
N TYR A 885 -4.33 5.83 -21.51
CA TYR A 885 -4.14 6.76 -20.41
C TYR A 885 -5.50 7.18 -19.87
N TYR A 886 -5.63 7.22 -18.54
CA TYR A 886 -6.79 7.78 -17.87
C TYR A 886 -6.37 8.76 -16.76
N THR A 887 -7.06 9.89 -16.66
CA THR A 887 -6.96 10.83 -15.54
C THR A 887 -8.36 11.29 -15.14
N GLY A 888 -8.63 11.33 -13.84
CA GLY A 888 -9.97 11.64 -13.35
C GLY A 888 -10.27 10.99 -12.00
N HIS A 889 -11.54 11.06 -11.58
CA HIS A 889 -12.00 10.32 -10.41
C HIS A 889 -12.10 8.82 -10.71
N SER A 890 -12.10 8.03 -9.65
CA SER A 890 -12.22 6.58 -9.77
C SER A 890 -12.64 5.94 -8.44
N HIS A 891 -13.01 4.69 -8.56
CA HIS A 891 -13.08 3.74 -7.46
C HIS A 891 -12.20 2.52 -7.81
N PHE A 892 -12.01 1.60 -6.87
CA PHE A 892 -11.37 0.31 -7.19
C PHE A 892 -12.09 -0.43 -8.33
N TRP A 893 -13.40 -0.23 -8.53
CA TRP A 893 -14.18 -0.94 -9.54
C TRP A 893 -14.32 -0.18 -10.88
N GLY A 894 -13.91 1.09 -10.98
CA GLY A 894 -14.18 1.85 -12.20
C GLY A 894 -13.57 3.25 -12.29
N TRP A 895 -13.53 3.75 -13.53
CA TRP A 895 -13.21 5.14 -13.87
C TRP A 895 -14.47 5.99 -13.86
N ALA A 896 -14.37 7.22 -13.34
CA ALA A 896 -15.39 8.27 -13.32
C ALA A 896 -16.65 7.97 -12.50
N PHE A 897 -17.41 9.03 -12.18
CA PHE A 897 -18.73 8.95 -11.56
C PHE A 897 -19.72 9.89 -12.29
N PRO A 898 -20.62 9.40 -13.15
CA PRO A 898 -20.94 7.99 -13.43
C PRO A 898 -19.84 7.26 -14.23
N SER A 899 -19.83 5.92 -14.16
CA SER A 899 -18.67 5.14 -14.60
C SER A 899 -18.48 5.07 -16.11
N LEU A 900 -17.34 5.54 -16.61
CA LEU A 900 -16.91 5.42 -18.01
C LEU A 900 -16.44 4.00 -18.35
N LEU A 901 -15.74 3.36 -17.40
CA LEU A 901 -15.24 2.01 -17.52
C LEU A 901 -15.36 1.31 -16.17
N HIS A 902 -16.12 0.21 -16.14
CA HIS A 902 -16.31 -0.64 -14.97
C HIS A 902 -15.52 -1.94 -15.10
N ALA A 903 -15.06 -2.52 -14.00
CA ALA A 903 -14.29 -3.77 -13.97
C ALA A 903 -15.03 -4.94 -14.67
N ASP A 904 -16.35 -5.00 -14.55
CA ASP A 904 -17.20 -5.99 -15.24
C ASP A 904 -17.12 -5.90 -16.79
N SER A 905 -16.87 -4.70 -17.31
CA SER A 905 -16.73 -4.43 -18.74
C SER A 905 -15.40 -4.95 -19.31
N ALA A 906 -14.40 -5.26 -18.46
CA ALA A 906 -13.09 -5.77 -18.89
C ALA A 906 -13.21 -7.06 -19.71
N SER A 907 -14.25 -7.87 -19.48
CA SER A 907 -14.55 -9.08 -20.27
C SER A 907 -14.77 -8.77 -21.76
N GLY A 908 -15.26 -7.58 -22.10
CA GLY A 908 -15.44 -7.09 -23.48
C GLY A 908 -14.15 -6.72 -24.20
N LEU A 909 -13.00 -6.81 -23.53
CA LEU A 909 -11.65 -6.61 -24.07
C LEU A 909 -10.86 -7.93 -24.20
N ASP A 910 -11.50 -9.09 -24.01
CA ASP A 910 -10.85 -10.34 -24.39
C ASP A 910 -10.56 -10.35 -25.90
N ARG A 911 -9.36 -10.75 -26.30
CA ARG A 911 -8.86 -10.69 -27.70
C ARG A 911 -8.64 -9.28 -28.26
N SER A 912 -8.65 -8.24 -27.41
CA SER A 912 -8.16 -6.93 -27.82
C SER A 912 -6.63 -6.95 -28.00
N PRO A 913 -6.06 -6.06 -28.83
CA PRO A 913 -4.65 -5.75 -28.74
C PRO A 913 -4.28 -5.31 -27.31
N LEU A 914 -3.08 -5.69 -26.88
CA LEU A 914 -2.55 -5.35 -25.57
C LEU A 914 -2.03 -3.92 -25.56
N THR A 915 -2.27 -3.22 -24.47
CA THR A 915 -1.84 -1.83 -24.25
C THR A 915 -1.08 -1.71 -22.92
N MET A 916 -0.17 -0.74 -22.84
CA MET A 916 0.32 -0.24 -21.56
C MET A 916 -0.70 0.74 -21.00
N LEU A 917 -1.14 0.56 -19.75
CA LEU A 917 -2.10 1.45 -19.11
C LEU A 917 -1.40 2.40 -18.12
N LEU A 918 -1.66 3.69 -18.24
CA LEU A 918 -1.32 4.69 -17.24
C LEU A 918 -2.59 5.16 -16.54
N SER A 919 -2.75 4.76 -15.28
CA SER A 919 -3.86 5.15 -14.41
C SER A 919 -3.42 6.32 -13.52
N MET A 920 -3.62 7.55 -13.98
CA MET A 920 -3.33 8.79 -13.25
C MET A 920 -4.54 9.19 -12.38
N THR A 921 -4.90 8.33 -11.45
CA THR A 921 -6.16 8.37 -10.69
C THR A 921 -6.01 7.71 -9.32
N CYS A 922 -7.10 7.46 -8.58
CA CYS A 922 -7.07 6.76 -7.29
C CYS A 922 -7.43 5.26 -7.46
N PHE A 923 -7.13 4.41 -6.47
CA PHE A 923 -7.72 3.08 -6.17
C PHE A 923 -7.82 1.97 -7.25
N THR A 924 -7.60 2.24 -8.53
CA THR A 924 -7.87 1.30 -9.62
C THR A 924 -6.95 0.07 -9.62
N GLY A 925 -5.85 0.12 -8.87
CA GLY A 925 -4.93 -0.99 -8.64
C GLY A 925 -4.99 -1.65 -7.26
N VAL A 926 -6.04 -1.42 -6.44
CA VAL A 926 -6.19 -2.00 -5.09
C VAL A 926 -6.37 -3.53 -5.17
N PHE A 927 -5.27 -4.25 -5.39
CA PHE A 927 -5.26 -5.70 -5.53
C PHE A 927 -5.62 -6.43 -4.24
N TYR A 928 -5.37 -5.76 -3.12
CA TYR A 928 -5.52 -6.31 -1.78
C TYR A 928 -6.97 -6.26 -1.26
N HIS A 929 -7.95 -5.95 -2.11
CA HIS A 929 -9.37 -5.95 -1.76
C HIS A 929 -9.96 -7.39 -1.77
N PRO A 930 -10.52 -7.89 -0.65
CA PRO A 930 -10.90 -9.30 -0.48
C PRO A 930 -12.06 -9.77 -1.36
N ASN A 931 -12.90 -8.87 -1.86
CA ASN A 931 -14.22 -9.26 -2.40
C ASN A 931 -14.22 -9.41 -3.92
N ALA A 932 -13.43 -8.59 -4.60
CA ALA A 932 -13.49 -8.43 -6.04
C ALA A 932 -12.15 -7.89 -6.57
N PRO A 933 -11.72 -8.30 -7.78
CA PRO A 933 -10.60 -7.64 -8.43
C PRO A 933 -10.94 -6.18 -8.70
N SER A 934 -9.95 -5.32 -8.51
CA SER A 934 -9.95 -3.94 -8.98
C SER A 934 -9.95 -3.85 -10.51
N LEU A 935 -10.22 -2.67 -11.06
CA LEU A 935 -10.30 -2.46 -12.50
C LEU A 935 -8.99 -2.84 -13.22
N ASP A 936 -7.84 -2.38 -12.71
CA ASP A 936 -6.55 -2.63 -13.35
C ASP A 936 -6.17 -4.12 -13.25
N GLU A 937 -6.54 -4.80 -12.16
CA GLU A 937 -6.44 -6.26 -12.07
C GLU A 937 -7.34 -6.96 -13.09
N ALA A 938 -8.61 -6.55 -13.19
CA ALA A 938 -9.56 -7.17 -14.10
C ALA A 938 -9.08 -7.08 -15.56
N LEU A 939 -8.45 -5.96 -15.93
CA LEU A 939 -7.82 -5.72 -17.23
C LEU A 939 -6.52 -6.53 -17.44
N LEU A 940 -5.64 -6.59 -16.44
CA LEU A 940 -4.38 -7.35 -16.51
C LEU A 940 -4.63 -8.86 -16.58
N LEU A 941 -5.62 -9.36 -15.83
CA LEU A 941 -5.96 -10.78 -15.75
C LEU A 941 -6.73 -11.28 -16.98
N ARG A 942 -7.05 -10.42 -17.96
CA ARG A 942 -7.65 -10.87 -19.23
C ARG A 942 -6.65 -11.75 -19.99
N PRO A 943 -6.99 -13.02 -20.31
CA PRO A 943 -6.02 -13.97 -20.83
C PRO A 943 -5.57 -13.65 -22.27
N ASN A 944 -6.44 -13.10 -23.12
CA ASN A 944 -6.12 -12.81 -24.52
C ASN A 944 -6.23 -11.32 -24.87
N GLY A 945 -6.26 -10.41 -23.90
CA GLY A 945 -6.42 -8.98 -24.17
C GLY A 945 -6.26 -8.13 -22.92
N GLY A 946 -6.89 -6.96 -22.92
CA GLY A 946 -6.75 -5.98 -21.84
C GLY A 946 -5.39 -5.31 -21.85
N THR A 947 -4.72 -5.29 -20.69
CA THR A 947 -3.42 -4.63 -20.50
C THR A 947 -2.27 -5.62 -20.45
N ILE A 948 -1.08 -5.21 -20.91
CA ILE A 948 0.16 -5.97 -20.72
C ILE A 948 0.80 -5.71 -19.35
N ALA A 949 0.71 -4.47 -18.91
CA ALA A 949 1.02 -3.97 -17.58
C ALA A 949 0.33 -2.61 -17.40
N SER A 950 0.28 -2.13 -16.17
CA SER A 950 -0.23 -0.81 -15.82
C SER A 950 0.62 -0.12 -14.75
N LEU A 951 0.73 1.21 -14.84
CA LEU A 951 1.16 2.05 -13.73
C LEU A 951 -0.08 2.42 -12.94
N SER A 952 -0.25 1.80 -11.77
CA SER A 952 -1.52 1.74 -11.07
C SER A 952 -1.44 2.34 -9.66
N PRO A 953 -2.49 3.06 -9.24
CA PRO A 953 -2.64 3.56 -7.88
C PRO A 953 -3.19 2.46 -6.95
N MET A 954 -2.45 2.18 -5.89
CA MET A 954 -2.82 1.29 -4.78
C MET A 954 -3.70 2.00 -3.75
N GLY A 955 -3.71 3.33 -3.73
CA GLY A 955 -4.49 4.14 -2.79
C GLY A 955 -4.98 5.43 -3.43
N MET A 956 -5.23 6.44 -2.59
CA MET A 956 -5.51 7.80 -3.02
C MET A 956 -4.27 8.45 -3.64
N GLY A 957 -4.50 9.47 -4.46
CA GLY A 957 -3.42 10.28 -5.01
C GLY A 957 -3.90 11.64 -5.47
N SER A 958 -3.06 12.66 -5.25
CA SER A 958 -3.36 14.02 -5.70
C SER A 958 -3.19 14.15 -7.20
N SER A 959 -4.16 14.78 -7.88
CA SER A 959 -4.09 15.13 -9.30
C SER A 959 -2.85 15.96 -9.65
N GLY A 960 -2.37 16.79 -8.71
CA GLY A 960 -1.11 17.53 -8.86
C GLY A 960 0.08 16.60 -9.04
N GLY A 961 0.23 15.60 -8.16
CA GLY A 961 1.29 14.60 -8.25
C GLY A 961 1.17 13.69 -9.47
N HIS A 962 -0.05 13.27 -9.83
CA HIS A 962 -0.28 12.52 -11.08
C HIS A 962 0.16 13.31 -12.32
N ARG A 963 -0.10 14.62 -12.35
CA ARG A 963 0.39 15.51 -13.42
C ARG A 963 1.92 15.57 -13.48
N GLN A 964 2.63 15.50 -12.34
CA GLN A 964 4.11 15.45 -12.34
C GLN A 964 4.63 14.12 -12.91
N MET A 965 3.96 13.01 -12.57
CA MET A 965 4.37 11.66 -12.97
C MET A 965 4.18 11.37 -14.46
N GLN A 966 3.11 11.88 -15.08
CA GLN A 966 2.68 11.44 -16.41
C GLN A 966 3.72 11.68 -17.51
N GLY A 967 4.41 12.83 -17.50
CA GLY A 967 5.33 13.21 -18.57
C GLY A 967 6.56 12.33 -18.68
N PRO A 968 7.33 12.17 -17.59
CA PRO A 968 8.44 11.24 -17.53
C PRO A 968 8.01 9.79 -17.82
N ALA A 969 6.86 9.34 -17.29
CA ALA A 969 6.36 7.99 -17.56
C ALA A 969 6.11 7.76 -19.05
N ILE A 970 5.32 8.64 -19.68
CA ILE A 970 4.96 8.55 -21.10
C ILE A 970 6.21 8.62 -21.98
N SER A 971 7.08 9.60 -21.72
CA SER A 971 8.28 9.82 -22.53
C SER A 971 9.25 8.64 -22.44
N SER A 972 9.41 8.06 -21.24
CA SER A 972 10.28 6.89 -21.02
C SER A 972 9.72 5.65 -21.71
N LEU A 973 8.44 5.33 -21.49
CA LEU A 973 7.78 4.18 -22.13
C LEU A 973 7.89 4.24 -23.65
N LEU A 974 7.54 5.38 -24.25
CA LEU A 974 7.57 5.55 -25.70
C LEU A 974 8.98 5.61 -26.29
N SER A 975 9.99 5.84 -25.45
CA SER A 975 11.42 5.76 -25.82
C SER A 975 12.00 4.35 -25.62
N GLY A 976 11.18 3.37 -25.22
CA GLY A 976 11.56 1.96 -25.10
C GLY A 976 11.99 1.52 -23.69
N ALA A 977 11.81 2.37 -22.67
CA ALA A 977 12.04 1.97 -21.28
C ALA A 977 11.05 0.89 -20.84
N THR A 978 11.44 0.09 -19.85
CA THR A 978 10.51 -0.87 -19.23
C THR A 978 9.44 -0.16 -18.39
N ALA A 979 8.36 -0.85 -18.03
CA ALA A 979 7.33 -0.34 -17.13
C ALA A 979 7.91 0.13 -15.79
N GLY A 980 8.84 -0.64 -15.22
CA GLY A 980 9.56 -0.28 -14.00
C GLY A 980 10.41 0.99 -14.17
N GLU A 981 11.20 1.08 -15.25
CA GLU A 981 12.01 2.26 -15.54
C GLU A 981 11.18 3.52 -15.75
N ALA A 982 10.02 3.40 -16.41
CA ALA A 982 9.11 4.51 -16.60
C ALA A 982 8.47 4.97 -15.28
N LEU A 983 8.13 4.04 -14.38
CA LEU A 983 7.66 4.39 -13.04
C LEU A 983 8.76 5.04 -12.21
N LEU A 984 10.02 4.58 -12.31
CA LEU A 984 11.16 5.25 -11.69
C LEU A 984 11.30 6.69 -12.19
N ALA A 985 11.25 6.90 -13.51
CA ALA A 985 11.32 8.24 -14.10
C ALA A 985 10.20 9.15 -13.58
N ALA A 986 8.98 8.62 -13.45
CA ALA A 986 7.85 9.35 -12.88
C ALA A 986 8.07 9.72 -11.40
N LYS A 987 8.55 8.78 -10.59
CA LYS A 987 8.78 8.99 -9.16
C LYS A 987 9.91 9.98 -8.87
N LEU A 988 10.91 10.09 -9.76
CA LEU A 988 12.01 11.05 -9.62
C LEU A 988 11.55 12.50 -9.75
N GLU A 989 10.41 12.79 -10.39
CA GLU A 989 9.88 14.16 -10.50
C GLU A 989 9.04 14.60 -9.30
N LEU A 990 8.60 13.65 -8.46
CA LEU A 990 7.74 13.97 -7.32
C LEU A 990 8.44 14.92 -6.35
N THR A 991 7.78 16.03 -6.03
CA THR A 991 8.21 16.92 -4.96
C THR A 991 7.89 16.29 -3.60
N ALA A 992 8.52 16.80 -2.53
CA ALA A 992 8.24 16.35 -1.16
C ALA A 992 6.73 16.38 -0.82
N HIS A 993 5.98 17.30 -1.42
CA HIS A 993 4.53 17.45 -1.24
C HIS A 993 3.70 16.30 -1.85
N TYR A 994 4.23 15.54 -2.80
CA TYR A 994 3.56 14.40 -3.44
C TYR A 994 4.35 13.09 -3.25
N SER A 995 5.15 13.02 -2.19
CA SER A 995 6.05 11.89 -1.93
C SER A 995 5.31 10.61 -1.53
N ASP A 996 4.05 10.70 -1.11
CA ASP A 996 3.14 9.56 -0.89
C ASP A 996 2.97 8.69 -2.14
N LEU A 997 2.93 9.32 -3.33
CA LEU A 997 2.81 8.62 -4.61
C LEU A 997 4.03 7.72 -4.93
N ILE A 998 5.16 7.93 -4.26
CA ILE A 998 6.32 7.02 -4.34
C ILE A 998 5.93 5.63 -3.82
N ASP A 999 5.07 5.55 -2.81
CA ASP A 999 4.66 4.31 -2.19
C ASP A 999 3.32 3.78 -2.73
N THR A 1000 2.38 4.69 -3.04
CA THR A 1000 1.03 4.31 -3.46
C THR A 1000 0.89 4.05 -4.97
N HIS A 1001 1.91 4.30 -5.79
CA HIS A 1001 1.91 3.89 -7.21
C HIS A 1001 2.88 2.74 -7.48
N ALA A 1002 2.41 1.69 -8.15
CA ALA A 1002 3.20 0.51 -8.48
C ALA A 1002 2.90 0.00 -9.89
N VAL A 1003 3.76 -0.90 -10.38
CA VAL A 1003 3.51 -1.63 -11.62
C VAL A 1003 2.62 -2.83 -11.32
N LEU A 1004 1.42 -2.89 -11.88
CA LEU A 1004 0.68 -4.15 -12.00
C LEU A 1004 1.06 -4.80 -13.33
N GLY A 1005 1.76 -5.94 -13.26
CA GLY A 1005 2.39 -6.62 -14.38
C GLY A 1005 3.87 -6.91 -14.13
N ASP A 1006 4.58 -7.28 -15.19
CA ASP A 1006 6.03 -7.50 -15.14
C ASP A 1006 6.78 -6.17 -15.26
N PRO A 1007 7.58 -5.74 -14.27
CA PRO A 1007 8.30 -4.47 -14.32
C PRO A 1007 9.38 -4.41 -15.41
N ALA A 1008 9.79 -5.55 -15.96
CA ALA A 1008 10.76 -5.65 -17.06
C ALA A 1008 10.11 -5.65 -18.45
N VAL A 1009 8.78 -5.58 -18.57
CA VAL A 1009 8.13 -5.44 -19.88
C VAL A 1009 8.37 -4.06 -20.46
N SER A 1010 8.66 -3.97 -21.76
CA SER A 1010 8.80 -2.71 -22.50
C SER A 1010 7.78 -2.66 -23.63
N LEU A 1011 7.52 -1.46 -24.14
CA LEU A 1011 6.74 -1.30 -25.36
C LEU A 1011 7.56 -1.76 -26.55
N VAL A 1012 7.11 -2.80 -27.26
CA VAL A 1012 7.79 -3.28 -28.48
C VAL A 1012 7.29 -2.48 -29.69
N PRO A 1013 8.10 -1.62 -30.33
CA PRO A 1013 7.69 -0.95 -31.56
C PRO A 1013 7.55 -2.02 -32.65
N GLY A 1014 6.36 -2.11 -33.27
CA GLY A 1014 6.15 -3.08 -34.33
C GLY A 1014 7.12 -2.84 -35.50
N THR A 1015 7.97 -3.81 -35.83
CA THR A 1015 8.60 -3.84 -37.15
C THR A 1015 7.50 -3.96 -38.20
N PRO A 1016 7.42 -3.07 -39.21
CA PRO A 1016 6.53 -3.28 -40.34
C PRO A 1016 6.85 -4.66 -40.94
N PRO A 1017 5.85 -5.48 -41.29
CA PRO A 1017 6.13 -6.71 -42.01
C PRO A 1017 6.95 -6.34 -43.24
N ALA A 1018 8.11 -7.00 -43.40
CA ALA A 1018 8.98 -6.79 -44.54
C ALA A 1018 8.11 -6.88 -45.79
N SER A 1019 8.03 -5.78 -46.55
CA SER A 1019 7.33 -5.78 -47.82
C SER A 1019 7.96 -6.90 -48.64
N THR A 1020 7.25 -8.02 -48.81
CA THR A 1020 7.55 -8.94 -49.89
C THR A 1020 7.34 -8.12 -51.16
N ASN A 1021 8.43 -7.61 -51.72
CA ASN A 1021 8.48 -7.15 -53.09
C ASN A 1021 8.19 -8.37 -53.97
N ASP A 1022 6.92 -8.75 -54.06
CA ASP A 1022 6.39 -9.45 -55.21
C ASP A 1022 6.56 -8.49 -56.37
N THR A 1023 7.73 -8.65 -56.99
CA THR A 1023 8.08 -8.01 -58.24
C THR A 1023 7.13 -8.65 -59.25
N LEU A 1024 5.96 -8.04 -59.43
CA LEU A 1024 5.06 -8.35 -60.53
C LEU A 1024 5.81 -8.03 -61.83
N LEU A 1025 6.47 -9.05 -62.37
CA LEU A 1025 6.96 -9.05 -63.74
C LEU A 1025 5.75 -8.87 -64.67
N PRO A 1026 5.76 -7.88 -65.58
CA PRO A 1026 4.68 -7.73 -66.53
C PRO A 1026 4.69 -8.91 -67.51
N MET A 1027 3.68 -9.77 -67.42
CA MET A 1027 3.42 -10.82 -68.41
C MET A 1027 3.03 -10.16 -69.72
N VAL A 1028 3.93 -10.22 -70.71
CA VAL A 1028 3.65 -9.89 -72.11
C VAL A 1028 2.75 -10.98 -72.67
N ALA A 1029 1.48 -10.64 -72.91
CA ALA A 1029 0.58 -11.47 -73.71
C ALA A 1029 0.92 -11.31 -75.20
N ASN A 1030 1.65 -12.28 -75.76
CA ASN A 1030 1.65 -12.53 -77.19
C ASN A 1030 0.53 -13.53 -77.51
N GLY A 1031 -0.44 -13.08 -78.32
CA GLY A 1031 -1.48 -13.95 -78.85
C GLY A 1031 -0.93 -14.99 -79.82
N GLY A 1032 -1.57 -16.16 -79.83
CA GLY A 1032 -1.33 -17.23 -80.79
C GLY A 1032 -2.41 -18.31 -80.68
N SER A 1033 -3.29 -18.30 -81.70
CA SER A 1033 -4.37 -19.25 -82.07
C SER A 1033 -5.52 -19.50 -81.11
#